data_AF-A0AA50HN36-F1
#
_entry.id   AF-A0AA50HN36-F1
#
_cell.length_a   1.000
_cell.length_b   1.000
_cell.length_c   1.000
_cell.angle_alpha   90.00
_cell.angle_beta   90.00
_cell.angle_gamma   90.00
#
_symmetry.space_group_name_H-M   'P 1'
#
loop_
_entity.id
_entity.type
_entity.pdbx_description
1 polymer ?
#
loop_
_entity_poly.entity_id
_entity_poly.type
_entity_poly.pdbx_seq_one_letter_code
_entity_poly.pdbx_strand_id
1 'polypeptide(L)'
;MKRLLPALCFTAVLTLGSVWAAPESVTQDSSALSQIPPPAGVGEPSGSATQTSPPVDYSTQMNQANSNAAAMPWRQPSAPAAGTSAPSAEQGSSVMGQSAPLSEQSSPVMGQDASSAEQSSPAMGQDASSAEQNSPAMGQDSSSAEQGSPATGQDASSAEQSSPAMGQDSSSAEQSSPAMGQDSSSTEQSSPVMGQDASSTEQNSPVMGQDSSSVEQSSPAMEQNSPAAEQDSPASAAPQSGSVTGLPAGLPPLPAPVAIAPASPTLLNQPLSSTVTVSQMGQTNGILLTGGQLQSGIVFTLPTDEVITNARLNLSLKVSQALAARNTSLQLMLNGQPLGTLPLSASDSASEDYQLDIPAAMVVSSNNLSFKINDADQLLCERDSARQYQVTILPKTTLLLEGQQLNIGSVLRNFPRPFIDPLRMTPSVVTMVFGQAVSPGEVSAAAIVSSWLGIQTDYRGISFPVLRNELPEKNGIVFARPGQRVAGIAIPNVSGPTLQIVDNPVNPVYKLMLVIGKTDNDLRQAAWRLTQPLSVDVASLAVAAQPLPISKPYDAPRWIDTDRPVRLSELLRKDQSMTTTGIWHDALRVNFRAAPDLFLWDGDTLPVQLSYRFPSETWIDEEKSFLNVGLNGTFLRNLSVNKVGLLENIWHRLGGDARQEKYTLKLDPYLIYGDNQLQLYFNIKPKENAPCSVLTNNNIKSRIEDDSFIDLSHTRHFTLLPNLSYFVGASFPFSRLADYSQTVLLLPSIPSNAEISTLLEMAGRSGNATGVALSNNSVMFGIPAGGTSLGRLQNSDVLAVSTLSQTAFNQAMLQGTPYEVNRHTLGVKEPTLLDNLRGWLTGDWYRQAVDADRYLSSNEEWRGFISYRSPWSHSRLVVMTVATNDAQLSRLHQDLTSPRINAGIRGDTAIITDENGIRSFRVGAQFPSGQMPWYMMVIWYASQHAVVLALLALLFSLLVGLSTVVLLKRHAWKRLNPQNDPSPGEKK
;
A
#
# COMPACT_ATOMS: atom_id res chain seq x y z
N MET A 1 -1.07 -24.94 -29.36
CA MET A 1 -0.87 -25.48 -30.74
C MET A 1 -2.16 -25.84 -31.52
N LYS A 2 -3.32 -26.11 -30.92
CA LYS A 2 -4.52 -26.60 -31.65
C LYS A 2 -5.26 -25.58 -32.55
N ARG A 3 -4.94 -24.28 -32.51
CA ARG A 3 -5.61 -23.23 -33.32
C ARG A 3 -4.86 -22.80 -34.60
N LEU A 4 -3.65 -23.31 -34.86
CA LEU A 4 -2.82 -22.92 -36.01
C LEU A 4 -2.92 -23.86 -37.22
N LEU A 5 -3.45 -25.08 -37.06
CA LEU A 5 -3.62 -26.03 -38.16
C LEU A 5 -4.66 -25.66 -39.24
N PRO A 6 -5.79 -24.99 -38.94
CA PRO A 6 -6.81 -24.73 -39.98
C PRO A 6 -6.33 -23.79 -41.10
N ALA A 7 -5.47 -22.83 -40.77
CA ALA A 7 -4.99 -21.81 -41.72
C ALA A 7 -3.98 -22.36 -42.75
N LEU A 8 -3.29 -23.46 -42.44
CA LEU A 8 -2.27 -24.06 -43.31
C LEU A 8 -2.83 -25.13 -44.28
N CYS A 9 -4.07 -25.60 -44.08
CA CYS A 9 -4.70 -26.55 -45.01
C CYS A 9 -5.43 -25.87 -46.19
N PHE A 10 -5.78 -24.58 -46.10
CA PHE A 10 -6.57 -23.91 -47.15
C PHE A 10 -5.78 -23.48 -48.39
N THR A 11 -4.45 -23.48 -48.34
CA THR A 11 -3.57 -23.08 -49.45
C THR A 11 -3.21 -24.22 -50.41
N ALA A 12 -3.68 -25.45 -50.17
CA ALA A 12 -3.26 -26.65 -50.91
C ALA A 12 -4.25 -27.15 -51.98
N VAL A 13 -5.43 -26.51 -52.16
CA VAL A 13 -6.54 -27.08 -52.97
C VAL A 13 -6.82 -26.31 -54.28
N LEU A 14 -6.26 -25.11 -54.48
CA LEU A 14 -6.59 -24.23 -55.63
C LEU A 14 -5.47 -24.08 -56.68
N THR A 15 -5.00 -25.20 -57.23
CA THR A 15 -4.28 -25.22 -58.52
C THR A 15 -4.64 -26.45 -59.36
N LEU A 16 -5.79 -26.43 -60.05
CA LEU A 16 -6.08 -27.14 -61.31
C LEU A 16 -7.56 -26.89 -61.72
N GLY A 17 -7.80 -26.36 -62.93
CA GLY A 17 -9.15 -26.27 -63.54
C GLY A 17 -9.72 -24.86 -63.71
N SER A 18 -9.41 -24.24 -64.85
CA SER A 18 -10.00 -22.99 -65.34
C SER A 18 -11.30 -23.20 -66.12
N VAL A 19 -12.23 -22.23 -66.13
CA VAL A 19 -12.91 -21.64 -67.34
C VAL A 19 -14.13 -20.76 -66.96
N TRP A 20 -14.11 -19.49 -67.44
CA TRP A 20 -15.23 -18.49 -67.52
C TRP A 20 -15.87 -18.01 -66.19
N ALA A 21 -16.33 -16.75 -66.03
CA ALA A 21 -16.30 -15.56 -66.90
C ALA A 21 -16.03 -14.29 -66.05
N ALA A 22 -15.78 -13.16 -66.72
CA ALA A 22 -15.57 -11.83 -66.13
C ALA A 22 -16.59 -10.84 -66.72
N PRO A 23 -16.61 -9.54 -66.36
CA PRO A 23 -16.08 -8.87 -65.16
C PRO A 23 -17.15 -8.00 -64.44
N GLU A 24 -16.87 -7.52 -63.22
CA GLU A 24 -17.04 -6.08 -62.90
C GLU A 24 -16.29 -5.70 -61.61
N SER A 25 -16.25 -4.41 -61.30
CA SER A 25 -15.15 -3.75 -60.58
C SER A 25 -15.62 -2.78 -59.48
N VAL A 26 -14.63 -2.13 -58.83
CA VAL A 26 -14.74 -0.87 -58.04
C VAL A 26 -15.01 -1.01 -56.52
N THR A 27 -13.88 -0.93 -55.79
CA THR A 27 -13.58 -0.14 -54.56
C THR A 27 -14.61 0.14 -53.45
N GLN A 28 -14.07 0.23 -52.22
CA GLN A 28 -14.10 1.37 -51.27
C GLN A 28 -14.42 1.03 -49.80
N ASP A 29 -13.56 1.60 -48.96
CA ASP A 29 -13.68 2.02 -47.56
C ASP A 29 -14.82 1.60 -46.62
N SER A 30 -14.37 1.13 -45.45
CA SER A 30 -14.47 1.81 -44.15
C SER A 30 -15.79 2.52 -43.74
N SER A 31 -16.20 2.25 -42.50
CA SER A 31 -17.24 2.94 -41.69
C SER A 31 -18.72 2.55 -41.87
N ALA A 32 -19.09 1.38 -41.34
CA ALA A 32 -20.39 1.16 -40.68
C ALA A 32 -20.37 -0.14 -39.85
N LEU A 33 -20.60 -0.05 -38.52
CA LEU A 33 -21.32 -1.04 -37.69
C LEU A 33 -21.19 -0.70 -36.19
N SER A 34 -21.86 0.38 -35.78
CA SER A 34 -22.28 0.61 -34.39
C SER A 34 -23.77 0.91 -34.38
N GLN A 35 -24.61 -0.11 -34.23
CA GLN A 35 -26.05 0.00 -33.88
C GLN A 35 -26.68 -1.41 -33.75
N ILE A 36 -26.92 -1.86 -32.52
CA ILE A 36 -27.87 -2.93 -32.19
C ILE A 36 -28.57 -2.52 -30.88
N PRO A 37 -29.92 -2.40 -30.85
CA PRO A 37 -30.67 -2.04 -29.63
C PRO A 37 -31.12 -3.27 -28.81
N PRO A 38 -31.37 -3.12 -27.50
CA PRO A 38 -31.99 -4.14 -26.65
C PRO A 38 -33.54 -4.16 -26.78
N PRO A 39 -34.23 -5.23 -26.33
CA PRO A 39 -35.62 -5.51 -26.67
C PRO A 39 -36.68 -4.84 -25.78
N ALA A 40 -37.92 -4.77 -26.29
CA ALA A 40 -39.06 -4.13 -25.65
C ALA A 40 -39.68 -4.97 -24.51
N GLY A 41 -40.13 -4.27 -23.45
CA GLY A 41 -40.89 -4.84 -22.33
C GLY A 41 -42.41 -4.70 -22.50
N VAL A 42 -43.17 -5.52 -21.76
CA VAL A 42 -44.64 -5.64 -21.84
C VAL A 42 -45.29 -5.19 -20.53
N GLY A 43 -46.36 -4.39 -20.62
CA GLY A 43 -47.48 -4.42 -19.67
C GLY A 43 -47.37 -3.53 -18.42
N GLU A 44 -48.02 -2.37 -18.49
CA GLU A 44 -48.71 -1.75 -17.34
C GLU A 44 -50.05 -2.49 -17.09
N PRO A 45 -50.70 -2.44 -15.90
CA PRO A 45 -51.34 -1.18 -15.45
C PRO A 45 -51.56 -0.95 -13.93
N SER A 46 -52.01 0.28 -13.63
CA SER A 46 -52.96 0.71 -12.57
C SER A 46 -52.48 1.06 -11.14
N GLY A 47 -52.91 2.24 -10.67
CA GLY A 47 -52.78 2.73 -9.28
C GLY A 47 -52.95 4.25 -9.18
N SER A 48 -54.09 4.74 -8.67
CA SER A 48 -54.56 6.13 -8.79
C SER A 48 -54.39 7.03 -7.54
N ALA A 49 -54.57 8.35 -7.76
CA ALA A 49 -54.92 9.41 -6.78
C ALA A 49 -53.75 10.01 -5.95
N THR A 50 -53.71 11.30 -5.56
CA THR A 50 -54.69 12.42 -5.66
C THR A 50 -53.97 13.80 -5.54
N GLN A 51 -54.56 14.89 -6.09
CA GLN A 51 -54.68 16.30 -5.59
C GLN A 51 -53.54 16.94 -4.70
N THR A 52 -53.13 18.23 -4.80
CA THR A 52 -53.75 19.46 -5.35
C THR A 52 -52.73 20.62 -5.49
N SER A 53 -52.75 21.36 -6.62
CA SER A 53 -52.82 22.84 -6.85
C SER A 53 -52.51 23.89 -5.74
N PRO A 54 -52.24 25.21 -6.03
CA PRO A 54 -51.96 25.94 -7.30
C PRO A 54 -50.80 27.04 -7.18
N PRO A 55 -50.79 28.27 -7.78
CA PRO A 55 -50.20 28.51 -9.12
C PRO A 55 -49.48 29.90 -9.39
N VAL A 56 -49.17 30.17 -10.69
CA VAL A 56 -49.23 31.48 -11.45
C VAL A 56 -48.00 32.42 -11.59
N ASP A 57 -47.66 32.68 -12.88
CA ASP A 57 -47.06 33.85 -13.58
C ASP A 57 -45.80 34.59 -13.05
N TYR A 58 -44.82 34.95 -13.90
CA TYR A 58 -45.00 35.80 -15.10
C TYR A 58 -44.14 35.46 -16.34
N SER A 59 -44.63 35.93 -17.49
CA SER A 59 -44.06 35.77 -18.84
C SER A 59 -43.38 37.04 -19.36
N THR A 60 -42.36 36.88 -20.23
CA THR A 60 -41.97 37.65 -21.47
C THR A 60 -40.46 37.41 -21.70
N GLN A 61 -39.91 36.85 -22.78
CA GLN A 61 -40.14 36.79 -24.24
C GLN A 61 -39.47 37.93 -25.05
N MET A 62 -38.78 37.52 -26.14
CA MET A 62 -38.03 38.29 -27.16
C MET A 62 -36.65 38.79 -26.74
N ASN A 63 -35.57 38.63 -27.53
CA ASN A 63 -35.50 38.72 -28.99
C ASN A 63 -34.58 37.68 -29.68
N GLN A 64 -34.87 37.37 -30.95
CA GLN A 64 -34.01 36.58 -31.84
C GLN A 64 -33.19 37.50 -32.78
N ALA A 65 -31.95 37.12 -33.09
CA ALA A 65 -31.32 37.41 -34.39
C ALA A 65 -30.26 36.34 -34.71
N ASN A 66 -30.20 35.93 -35.98
CA ASN A 66 -29.61 34.67 -36.44
C ASN A 66 -28.41 34.91 -37.38
N SER A 67 -27.35 34.09 -37.33
CA SER A 67 -26.59 33.67 -38.53
C SER A 67 -25.59 32.54 -38.26
N ASN A 68 -25.43 31.64 -39.23
CA ASN A 68 -24.75 30.34 -39.09
C ASN A 68 -23.24 30.38 -39.39
N ALA A 69 -22.45 29.59 -38.65
CA ALA A 69 -21.28 28.87 -39.16
C ALA A 69 -21.02 27.62 -38.28
N ALA A 70 -20.50 26.53 -38.86
CA ALA A 70 -20.49 25.20 -38.22
C ALA A 70 -19.13 24.78 -37.63
N ALA A 71 -19.14 24.10 -36.48
CA ALA A 71 -18.07 23.21 -36.00
C ALA A 71 -18.60 22.18 -34.97
N MET A 72 -17.99 20.99 -34.94
CA MET A 72 -18.25 19.90 -33.97
C MET A 72 -17.54 20.13 -32.62
N PRO A 73 -17.93 19.44 -31.53
CA PRO A 73 -17.65 19.91 -30.18
C PRO A 73 -16.23 19.60 -29.69
N TRP A 74 -15.51 20.65 -29.31
CA TRP A 74 -14.45 20.57 -28.30
C TRP A 74 -15.02 21.03 -26.97
N ARG A 75 -14.85 20.27 -25.89
CA ARG A 75 -14.98 20.84 -24.53
C ARG A 75 -13.85 21.85 -24.38
N GLN A 76 -14.18 23.14 -24.34
CA GLN A 76 -13.23 24.17 -23.94
C GLN A 76 -12.99 24.09 -22.43
N PRO A 77 -11.82 24.52 -21.92
CA PRO A 77 -11.63 24.79 -20.50
C PRO A 77 -12.56 25.92 -20.03
N SER A 78 -12.87 25.93 -18.74
CA SER A 78 -13.71 26.92 -18.06
C SER A 78 -13.28 28.35 -18.39
N ALA A 79 -14.21 29.19 -18.87
CA ALA A 79 -13.99 30.61 -19.04
C ALA A 79 -14.49 31.37 -17.79
N PRO A 80 -13.71 32.28 -17.19
CA PRO A 80 -14.16 33.06 -16.04
C PRO A 80 -15.28 34.04 -16.42
N ALA A 81 -16.29 34.16 -15.56
CA ALA A 81 -17.32 35.17 -15.70
C ALA A 81 -16.76 36.53 -15.23
N ALA A 82 -16.60 37.48 -16.17
CA ALA A 82 -16.06 38.80 -15.91
C ALA A 82 -17.11 39.89 -16.11
N GLY A 83 -17.38 40.69 -15.07
CA GLY A 83 -18.34 41.79 -15.14
C GLY A 83 -18.44 42.58 -13.84
N THR A 84 -19.02 43.78 -13.88
CA THR A 84 -19.16 44.65 -12.69
C THR A 84 -20.07 44.10 -11.60
N SER A 85 -20.93 43.13 -11.94
CA SER A 85 -21.84 42.42 -11.04
C SER A 85 -22.31 41.12 -11.70
N ALA A 86 -21.52 40.06 -11.61
CA ALA A 86 -21.75 38.80 -12.35
C ALA A 86 -21.96 37.60 -11.40
N PRO A 87 -23.21 37.12 -11.21
CA PRO A 87 -23.44 35.82 -10.59
C PRO A 87 -23.12 34.69 -11.58
N SER A 88 -22.44 33.63 -11.12
CA SER A 88 -22.20 32.40 -11.87
C SER A 88 -22.97 31.23 -11.24
N ALA A 89 -23.35 30.24 -12.05
CA ALA A 89 -24.21 29.12 -11.67
C ALA A 89 -23.73 27.77 -12.25
N GLU A 90 -22.40 27.58 -12.35
CA GLU A 90 -21.79 26.30 -12.73
C GLU A 90 -20.55 25.99 -11.87
N GLN A 91 -20.51 24.77 -11.32
CA GLN A 91 -19.46 24.24 -10.45
C GLN A 91 -18.04 24.40 -11.03
N GLY A 92 -17.13 24.96 -10.24
CA GLY A 92 -15.71 25.11 -10.60
C GLY A 92 -15.41 26.25 -11.58
N SER A 93 -16.30 27.24 -11.68
CA SER A 93 -16.05 28.49 -12.41
C SER A 93 -15.58 29.60 -11.45
N SER A 94 -14.48 30.28 -11.81
CA SER A 94 -13.99 31.44 -11.05
C SER A 94 -14.75 32.72 -11.45
N VAL A 95 -15.19 33.50 -10.47
CA VAL A 95 -15.91 34.77 -10.69
C VAL A 95 -14.95 35.95 -10.51
N MET A 96 -15.00 36.91 -11.44
CA MET A 96 -14.15 38.11 -11.42
C MET A 96 -14.98 39.39 -11.59
N GLY A 97 -15.08 40.21 -10.55
CA GLY A 97 -15.89 41.43 -10.56
C GLY A 97 -15.62 42.36 -9.38
N GLN A 98 -16.08 43.61 -9.43
CA GLN A 98 -15.81 44.57 -8.35
C GLN A 98 -16.54 44.20 -7.05
N SER A 99 -17.80 43.76 -7.16
CA SER A 99 -18.59 43.21 -6.04
C SER A 99 -19.25 41.91 -6.52
N ALA A 100 -18.75 40.77 -6.03
CA ALA A 100 -19.08 39.44 -6.56
C ALA A 100 -19.40 38.45 -5.43
N PRO A 101 -20.65 38.34 -4.98
CA PRO A 101 -21.08 37.26 -4.08
C PRO A 101 -21.16 35.93 -4.86
N LEU A 102 -20.56 34.86 -4.31
CA LEU A 102 -20.77 33.48 -4.75
C LEU A 102 -21.82 32.78 -3.89
N SER A 103 -22.56 31.85 -4.51
CA SER A 103 -23.60 31.02 -3.90
C SER A 103 -23.50 29.54 -4.31
N GLU A 104 -22.28 29.06 -4.57
CA GLU A 104 -21.95 27.63 -4.66
C GLU A 104 -20.58 27.32 -4.01
N GLN A 105 -20.46 26.11 -3.45
CA GLN A 105 -19.28 25.60 -2.76
C GLN A 105 -18.04 25.42 -3.66
N SER A 106 -16.85 25.48 -3.05
CA SER A 106 -15.56 25.12 -3.66
C SER A 106 -15.14 25.92 -4.91
N SER A 107 -15.55 27.19 -5.03
CA SER A 107 -15.19 28.06 -6.16
C SER A 107 -14.59 29.41 -5.70
N PRO A 108 -13.51 29.91 -6.32
CA PRO A 108 -12.84 31.13 -5.85
C PRO A 108 -13.52 32.43 -6.34
N VAL A 109 -13.68 33.38 -5.43
CA VAL A 109 -14.08 34.77 -5.71
C VAL A 109 -12.83 35.64 -5.90
N MET A 110 -12.76 36.40 -6.99
CA MET A 110 -11.77 37.47 -7.17
C MET A 110 -12.44 38.83 -7.42
N GLY A 111 -12.15 39.83 -6.59
CA GLY A 111 -12.81 41.12 -6.67
C GLY A 111 -12.33 42.10 -5.62
N GLN A 112 -12.63 43.40 -5.74
CA GLN A 112 -12.20 44.36 -4.71
C GLN A 112 -12.88 44.04 -3.36
N ASP A 113 -14.19 43.77 -3.41
CA ASP A 113 -15.03 43.40 -2.26
C ASP A 113 -15.33 41.87 -2.25
N ALA A 114 -14.31 41.03 -2.47
CA ALA A 114 -14.50 39.58 -2.63
C ALA A 114 -15.08 38.94 -1.36
N SER A 115 -16.30 38.38 -1.45
CA SER A 115 -17.01 37.81 -0.30
C SER A 115 -17.45 36.38 -0.60
N SER A 116 -16.92 35.38 0.13
CA SER A 116 -17.36 33.99 0.03
C SER A 116 -18.33 33.61 1.14
N ALA A 117 -19.55 33.21 0.74
CA ALA A 117 -20.64 32.81 1.62
C ALA A 117 -20.90 31.29 1.54
N GLU A 118 -19.87 30.52 1.18
CA GLU A 118 -19.97 29.08 0.89
C GLU A 118 -18.72 28.35 1.38
N GLN A 119 -18.88 27.08 1.77
CA GLN A 119 -17.79 26.27 2.35
C GLN A 119 -16.69 25.95 1.33
N SER A 120 -15.44 25.98 1.81
CA SER A 120 -14.23 25.72 1.02
C SER A 120 -14.04 26.63 -0.21
N SER A 121 -14.61 27.83 -0.21
CA SER A 121 -14.54 28.81 -1.31
C SER A 121 -13.61 29.98 -0.95
N PRO A 122 -12.41 30.10 -1.57
CA PRO A 122 -11.50 31.19 -1.28
C PRO A 122 -12.02 32.56 -1.76
N ALA A 123 -11.85 33.60 -0.94
CA ALA A 123 -12.09 34.99 -1.33
C ALA A 123 -10.76 35.72 -1.49
N MET A 124 -10.56 36.39 -2.62
CA MET A 124 -9.31 37.12 -2.92
C MET A 124 -9.61 38.54 -3.42
N GLY A 125 -9.16 39.56 -2.70
CA GLY A 125 -9.56 40.94 -2.95
C GLY A 125 -8.73 42.01 -2.26
N GLN A 126 -9.26 43.23 -2.16
CA GLN A 126 -8.72 44.22 -1.22
C GLN A 126 -9.40 44.00 0.14
N ASP A 127 -10.72 43.93 0.14
CA ASP A 127 -11.57 43.83 1.34
C ASP A 127 -12.18 42.41 1.38
N ALA A 128 -11.31 41.40 1.42
CA ALA A 128 -11.71 40.00 1.25
C ALA A 128 -12.37 39.44 2.52
N SER A 129 -13.57 38.90 2.43
CA SER A 129 -14.28 38.29 3.56
C SER A 129 -14.70 36.84 3.28
N SER A 130 -14.60 35.99 4.31
CA SER A 130 -15.14 34.63 4.29
C SER A 130 -16.09 34.39 5.47
N ALA A 131 -17.30 33.95 5.15
CA ALA A 131 -18.41 33.78 6.09
C ALA A 131 -18.80 32.30 6.31
N GLU A 132 -17.94 31.37 5.90
CA GLU A 132 -18.18 29.92 5.95
C GLU A 132 -16.90 29.14 6.29
N GLN A 133 -17.06 27.89 6.73
CA GLN A 133 -15.97 27.06 7.26
C GLN A 133 -14.96 26.62 6.18
N ASN A 134 -13.68 26.57 6.57
CA ASN A 134 -12.54 26.18 5.74
C ASN A 134 -12.37 27.05 4.45
N SER A 135 -12.81 28.30 4.47
CA SER A 135 -12.77 29.24 3.35
C SER A 135 -11.73 30.34 3.58
N PRO A 136 -10.57 30.32 2.91
CA PRO A 136 -9.53 31.34 3.10
C PRO A 136 -9.94 32.72 2.55
N ALA A 137 -9.66 33.77 3.31
CA ALA A 137 -9.77 35.17 2.87
C ALA A 137 -8.38 35.78 2.67
N MET A 138 -8.12 36.35 1.50
CA MET A 138 -6.81 36.92 1.14
C MET A 138 -6.96 38.32 0.54
N GLY A 139 -6.46 39.35 1.22
CA GLY A 139 -6.59 40.73 0.76
C GLY A 139 -5.77 41.72 1.57
N GLN A 140 -5.99 43.02 1.43
CA GLN A 140 -5.37 43.99 2.33
C GLN A 140 -6.07 43.95 3.69
N ASP A 141 -7.40 44.02 3.67
CA ASP A 141 -8.29 44.10 4.83
C ASP A 141 -9.07 42.78 4.90
N SER A 142 -8.36 41.66 5.13
CA SER A 142 -8.94 40.32 5.05
C SER A 142 -9.60 39.87 6.36
N SER A 143 -10.81 39.33 6.30
CA SER A 143 -11.54 38.83 7.48
C SER A 143 -12.09 37.41 7.28
N SER A 144 -11.98 36.58 8.32
CA SER A 144 -12.63 35.26 8.38
C SER A 144 -13.52 35.13 9.62
N ALA A 145 -14.78 34.74 9.40
CA ALA A 145 -15.83 34.74 10.41
C ALA A 145 -16.25 33.33 10.88
N GLU A 146 -15.55 32.27 10.46
CA GLU A 146 -15.95 30.87 10.67
C GLU A 146 -14.74 29.94 10.96
N GLN A 147 -15.03 28.75 11.47
CA GLN A 147 -14.02 27.81 11.96
C GLN A 147 -13.08 27.29 10.85
N GLY A 148 -11.78 27.25 11.14
CA GLY A 148 -10.74 26.70 10.25
C GLY A 148 -10.47 27.52 8.99
N SER A 149 -10.89 28.78 8.94
CA SER A 149 -10.79 29.68 7.79
C SER A 149 -9.63 30.69 7.97
N PRO A 150 -8.50 30.58 7.24
CA PRO A 150 -7.38 31.50 7.39
C PRO A 150 -7.67 32.88 6.79
N ALA A 151 -7.30 33.95 7.50
CA ALA A 151 -7.24 35.31 6.97
C ALA A 151 -5.78 35.68 6.68
N THR A 152 -5.50 36.27 5.50
CA THR A 152 -4.14 36.65 5.10
C THR A 152 -4.12 38.03 4.43
N GLY A 153 -3.45 38.99 5.03
CA GLY A 153 -3.46 40.37 4.55
C GLY A 153 -2.52 41.34 5.24
N GLN A 154 -2.82 42.63 5.18
CA GLN A 154 -2.16 43.62 6.04
C GLN A 154 -2.88 43.66 7.39
N ASP A 155 -4.18 43.95 7.36
CA ASP A 155 -5.09 44.04 8.50
C ASP A 155 -5.93 42.75 8.63
N ALA A 156 -5.25 41.61 8.81
CA ALA A 156 -5.88 40.29 8.81
C ALA A 156 -6.59 39.97 10.14
N SER A 157 -7.88 39.63 10.10
CA SER A 157 -8.67 39.31 11.29
C SER A 157 -9.33 37.92 11.20
N SER A 158 -9.20 37.12 12.25
CA SER A 158 -9.95 35.86 12.40
C SER A 158 -10.81 35.88 13.66
N ALA A 159 -12.11 35.63 13.49
CA ALA A 159 -13.11 35.77 14.55
C ALA A 159 -13.49 34.46 15.24
N GLU A 160 -12.95 33.32 14.79
CA GLU A 160 -13.41 31.98 15.19
C GLU A 160 -12.26 31.00 15.48
N GLN A 161 -12.61 29.86 16.09
CA GLN A 161 -11.63 28.88 16.59
C GLN A 161 -10.79 28.22 15.48
N SER A 162 -9.52 27.94 15.80
CA SER A 162 -8.56 27.27 14.88
C SER A 162 -8.35 27.98 13.53
N SER A 163 -8.62 29.29 13.45
CA SER A 163 -8.54 30.10 12.23
C SER A 163 -7.32 31.04 12.28
N PRO A 164 -6.25 30.79 11.51
CA PRO A 164 -5.05 31.62 11.55
C PRO A 164 -5.26 33.01 10.92
N ALA A 165 -4.76 34.06 11.56
CA ALA A 165 -4.63 35.40 10.99
C ALA A 165 -3.15 35.68 10.67
N MET A 166 -2.83 36.04 9.43
CA MET A 166 -1.46 36.31 9.00
C MET A 166 -1.37 37.65 8.28
N GLY A 167 -0.66 38.60 8.87
CA GLY A 167 -0.60 39.97 8.36
C GLY A 167 0.08 40.92 9.30
N GLN A 168 0.52 42.08 8.78
CA GLN A 168 1.27 43.07 9.54
C GLN A 168 0.55 43.41 10.85
N ASP A 169 -0.74 43.77 10.75
CA ASP A 169 -1.63 44.17 11.83
C ASP A 169 -2.65 43.04 12.13
N SER A 170 -2.17 41.81 12.30
CA SER A 170 -3.04 40.62 12.41
C SER A 170 -3.63 40.39 13.81
N SER A 171 -4.92 40.06 13.86
CA SER A 171 -5.67 39.82 15.11
C SER A 171 -6.44 38.49 15.08
N SER A 172 -6.41 37.79 16.21
CA SER A 172 -7.14 36.54 16.43
C SER A 172 -8.02 36.65 17.68
N ALA A 173 -9.33 36.47 17.50
CA ALA A 173 -10.31 36.73 18.56
C ALA A 173 -10.60 35.52 19.46
N GLU A 174 -10.23 34.31 19.03
CA GLU A 174 -10.76 33.05 19.56
C GLU A 174 -9.68 31.99 19.89
N GLN A 175 -10.09 30.91 20.55
CA GLN A 175 -9.17 29.90 21.09
C GLN A 175 -8.45 29.07 20.02
N SER A 176 -7.18 28.75 20.30
CA SER A 176 -6.29 27.96 19.43
C SER A 176 -6.08 28.54 18.01
N SER A 177 -6.28 29.84 17.83
CA SER A 177 -6.14 30.55 16.55
C SER A 177 -4.81 31.31 16.49
N PRO A 178 -3.85 30.94 15.62
CA PRO A 178 -2.57 31.64 15.50
C PRO A 178 -2.70 33.05 14.92
N ALA A 179 -1.97 34.03 15.46
CA ALA A 179 -1.76 35.34 14.84
C ALA A 179 -0.28 35.53 14.46
N MET A 180 0.00 36.07 13.27
CA MET A 180 1.38 36.18 12.77
C MET A 180 1.65 37.45 11.95
N GLY A 181 2.47 38.35 12.52
CA GLY A 181 3.02 39.53 11.85
C GLY A 181 3.49 40.63 12.80
N GLN A 182 3.86 41.78 12.23
CA GLN A 182 4.70 42.81 12.87
C GLN A 182 4.05 43.57 14.03
N ASP A 183 2.73 43.51 14.17
CA ASP A 183 1.93 44.15 15.21
C ASP A 183 0.78 43.17 15.63
N SER A 184 1.12 41.88 15.74
CA SER A 184 0.12 40.80 15.88
C SER A 184 -0.42 40.61 17.31
N SER A 185 -1.71 40.24 17.43
CA SER A 185 -2.40 40.11 18.72
C SER A 185 -3.35 38.93 18.84
N SER A 186 -3.51 38.41 20.07
CA SER A 186 -4.57 37.45 20.44
C SER A 186 -5.27 37.81 21.74
N THR A 187 -6.59 37.58 21.78
CA THR A 187 -7.45 37.85 22.94
C THR A 187 -7.81 36.63 23.77
N GLU A 188 -7.39 35.42 23.36
CA GLU A 188 -7.90 34.16 23.89
C GLU A 188 -6.82 33.09 24.15
N GLN A 189 -7.23 32.04 24.86
CA GLN A 189 -6.33 31.02 25.41
C GLN A 189 -5.76 30.06 24.35
N SER A 190 -4.51 29.63 24.58
CA SER A 190 -3.76 28.68 23.75
C SER A 190 -3.53 29.12 22.29
N SER A 191 -3.63 30.42 22.01
CA SER A 191 -3.50 31.03 20.68
C SER A 191 -2.08 31.57 20.47
N PRO A 192 -1.20 30.91 19.68
CA PRO A 192 0.19 31.31 19.51
C PRO A 192 0.31 32.60 18.70
N VAL A 193 1.11 33.56 19.17
CA VAL A 193 1.34 34.86 18.49
C VAL A 193 2.81 34.99 18.08
N MET A 194 3.07 35.36 16.83
CA MET A 194 4.43 35.43 16.30
C MET A 194 4.71 36.66 15.43
N GLY A 195 5.66 37.48 15.85
CA GLY A 195 6.17 38.60 15.07
C GLY A 195 6.78 39.68 15.95
N GLN A 196 7.12 40.83 15.36
CA GLN A 196 7.54 42.00 16.13
C GLN A 196 6.33 42.54 16.92
N ASP A 197 6.57 43.25 18.04
CA ASP A 197 5.57 43.89 18.91
C ASP A 197 4.37 43.00 19.33
N ALA A 198 4.53 41.68 19.23
CA ALA A 198 3.48 40.68 19.39
C ALA A 198 2.89 40.67 20.82
N SER A 199 1.55 40.65 20.93
CA SER A 199 0.86 40.74 22.22
C SER A 199 -0.15 39.61 22.45
N SER A 200 -0.23 39.11 23.69
CA SER A 200 -1.31 38.23 24.13
C SER A 200 -1.83 38.63 25.51
N THR A 201 -3.14 38.49 25.70
CA THR A 201 -3.84 38.91 26.93
C THR A 201 -4.21 37.74 27.85
N GLU A 202 -4.12 36.49 27.37
CA GLU A 202 -4.68 35.30 28.02
C GLU A 202 -3.68 34.15 28.23
N GLN A 203 -4.08 33.16 29.06
CA GLN A 203 -3.19 32.10 29.56
C GLN A 203 -2.83 31.02 28.52
N ASN A 204 -1.63 30.45 28.67
CA ASN A 204 -1.06 29.36 27.84
C ASN A 204 -0.82 29.70 26.35
N SER A 205 -0.93 30.97 25.96
CA SER A 205 -0.64 31.45 24.60
C SER A 205 0.87 31.78 24.46
N PRO A 206 1.68 30.98 23.74
CA PRO A 206 3.10 31.26 23.57
C PRO A 206 3.29 32.43 22.60
N VAL A 207 4.10 33.42 23.02
CA VAL A 207 4.42 34.61 22.20
C VAL A 207 5.89 34.55 21.79
N MET A 208 6.17 34.76 20.51
CA MET A 208 7.52 34.71 19.94
C MET A 208 7.78 35.94 19.08
N GLY A 209 8.61 36.86 19.59
CA GLY A 209 8.80 38.16 18.96
C GLY A 209 10.00 38.96 19.45
N GLN A 210 10.30 40.04 18.72
CA GLN A 210 11.06 41.17 19.27
C GLN A 210 10.04 42.15 19.88
N ASP A 211 10.35 42.70 21.05
CA ASP A 211 9.49 43.64 21.79
C ASP A 211 8.08 43.10 22.16
N SER A 212 7.93 41.78 22.23
CA SER A 212 6.66 41.10 22.53
C SER A 212 6.23 41.20 24.00
N SER A 213 4.93 41.28 24.27
CA SER A 213 4.35 41.37 25.62
C SER A 213 3.29 40.30 25.93
N SER A 214 3.26 39.82 27.18
CA SER A 214 2.24 38.89 27.67
C SER A 214 1.79 39.32 29.07
N VAL A 215 0.47 39.34 29.30
CA VAL A 215 -0.10 40.01 30.48
C VAL A 215 -0.10 39.13 31.74
N GLU A 216 -0.08 37.80 31.63
CA GLU A 216 -0.18 36.87 32.78
C GLU A 216 0.88 35.77 32.88
N GLN A 217 1.06 35.30 34.13
CA GLN A 217 2.30 34.71 34.67
C GLN A 217 2.58 33.23 34.31
N SER A 218 1.99 32.68 33.24
CA SER A 218 2.10 31.25 32.86
C SER A 218 2.50 30.96 31.41
N SER A 219 2.66 31.99 30.57
CA SER A 219 3.02 31.82 29.15
C SER A 219 4.55 31.96 28.92
N PRO A 220 5.18 31.06 28.16
CA PRO A 220 6.61 31.17 27.85
C PRO A 220 6.86 32.19 26.73
N ALA A 221 7.36 33.37 27.10
CA ALA A 221 7.94 34.32 26.14
C ALA A 221 9.44 34.03 25.92
N MET A 222 9.88 33.99 24.65
CA MET A 222 11.31 33.91 24.28
C MET A 222 11.80 35.25 23.74
N GLU A 223 12.31 36.11 24.62
CA GLU A 223 12.90 37.41 24.25
C GLU A 223 14.36 37.30 23.78
N GLN A 224 14.80 38.24 22.94
CA GLN A 224 16.23 38.44 22.60
C GLN A 224 16.85 39.75 23.12
N ASN A 225 16.09 40.67 23.71
CA ASN A 225 16.57 41.83 24.46
C ASN A 225 15.40 42.51 25.19
N SER A 226 15.48 42.68 26.51
CA SER A 226 14.50 43.49 27.26
C SER A 226 15.14 44.24 28.45
N PRO A 227 14.78 45.52 28.67
CA PRO A 227 15.00 46.21 29.94
C PRO A 227 13.83 45.92 30.90
N ALA A 228 14.08 45.19 31.98
CA ALA A 228 13.04 44.83 32.94
C ALA A 228 12.44 46.08 33.64
N ALA A 229 11.12 46.23 33.58
CA ALA A 229 10.36 47.19 34.38
C ALA A 229 9.86 46.52 35.67
N GLU A 230 10.35 46.96 36.83
CA GLU A 230 9.78 46.58 38.12
C GLU A 230 8.42 47.28 38.30
N GLN A 231 7.37 46.53 38.69
CA GLN A 231 6.19 47.14 39.30
C GLN A 231 5.83 46.52 40.65
N ASP A 232 5.80 47.42 41.62
CA ASP A 232 5.58 47.29 43.05
C ASP A 232 4.24 46.60 43.41
N SER A 233 4.21 45.90 44.54
CA SER A 233 3.01 45.28 45.11
C SER A 233 2.85 45.68 46.58
N PRO A 234 1.76 46.36 46.98
CA PRO A 234 1.66 47.00 48.29
C PRO A 234 1.39 46.02 49.44
N ALA A 235 1.93 46.34 50.61
CA ALA A 235 1.89 45.50 51.80
C ALA A 235 0.68 45.78 52.73
N SER A 236 0.21 44.73 53.43
CA SER A 236 -0.56 44.78 54.69
C SER A 236 -0.72 43.35 55.25
N ALA A 237 -0.54 43.01 56.53
CA ALA A 237 0.08 43.70 57.67
C ALA A 237 0.62 42.64 58.67
N ALA A 238 1.59 43.02 59.50
CA ALA A 238 2.08 42.21 60.64
C ALA A 238 1.14 42.40 61.88
N PRO A 239 1.34 41.80 63.10
CA PRO A 239 2.62 41.86 63.83
C PRO A 239 2.98 40.76 64.89
N GLN A 240 4.23 40.85 65.38
CA GLN A 240 4.81 40.27 66.63
C GLN A 240 5.06 38.74 66.65
N SER A 241 6.17 38.17 67.15
CA SER A 241 7.47 38.67 67.67
C SER A 241 8.54 37.55 67.47
N GLY A 242 9.85 37.68 67.76
CA GLY A 242 10.62 38.72 68.47
C GLY A 242 12.14 38.52 68.34
N SER A 243 12.94 39.01 69.30
CA SER A 243 14.41 39.14 69.24
C SER A 243 15.22 38.11 70.05
N VAL A 244 16.40 37.68 69.54
CA VAL A 244 17.66 37.57 70.32
C VAL A 244 18.88 37.87 69.42
N THR A 245 19.94 38.45 70.00
CA THR A 245 21.17 38.96 69.37
C THR A 245 22.43 38.10 69.62
N GLY A 246 23.41 38.14 68.69
CA GLY A 246 24.85 38.28 69.07
C GLY A 246 25.91 37.25 68.59
N LEU A 247 26.79 37.70 67.68
CA LEU A 247 28.26 37.44 67.58
C LEU A 247 28.81 36.01 67.34
N PRO A 248 30.08 35.85 66.87
CA PRO A 248 30.94 36.70 66.02
C PRO A 248 31.50 35.97 64.77
N ALA A 249 32.27 36.66 63.92
CA ALA A 249 32.91 36.08 62.74
C ALA A 249 34.22 35.31 63.06
N GLY A 250 34.52 34.24 62.31
CA GLY A 250 35.85 33.60 62.39
C GLY A 250 36.00 32.12 61.96
N LEU A 251 35.54 31.72 60.78
CA LEU A 251 35.95 30.45 60.14
C LEU A 251 36.13 30.64 58.62
N PRO A 252 37.12 30.00 57.97
CA PRO A 252 37.28 30.04 56.52
C PRO A 252 36.15 29.26 55.83
N PRO A 253 35.70 29.67 54.63
CA PRO A 253 34.64 28.96 53.92
C PRO A 253 35.12 27.56 53.51
N LEU A 254 34.41 26.54 53.95
CA LEU A 254 34.47 25.21 53.35
C LEU A 254 34.06 25.32 51.87
N PRO A 255 34.67 24.55 50.95
CA PRO A 255 34.24 24.55 49.56
C PRO A 255 32.78 24.15 49.49
N ALA A 256 31.97 24.93 48.75
CA ALA A 256 30.55 24.66 48.60
C ALA A 256 30.35 23.22 48.06
N PRO A 257 29.42 22.44 48.62
CA PRO A 257 29.09 21.15 48.03
C PRO A 257 28.63 21.39 46.60
N VAL A 258 29.24 20.67 45.64
CA VAL A 258 28.80 20.73 44.24
C VAL A 258 27.34 20.36 44.21
N ALA A 259 26.48 21.31 43.84
CA ALA A 259 25.07 21.07 43.68
C ALA A 259 24.89 20.10 42.50
N ILE A 260 24.79 18.81 42.82
CA ILE A 260 24.25 17.82 41.89
C ILE A 260 22.82 18.29 41.62
N ALA A 261 22.57 18.79 40.42
CA ALA A 261 21.22 19.13 40.00
C ALA A 261 20.31 17.93 40.27
N PRO A 262 19.15 18.11 40.95
CA PRO A 262 18.27 16.99 41.22
C PRO A 262 17.88 16.36 39.89
N ALA A 263 18.15 15.05 39.76
CA ALA A 263 17.76 14.32 38.57
C ALA A 263 16.24 14.46 38.39
N SER A 264 15.82 14.86 37.18
CA SER A 264 14.41 15.00 36.82
C SER A 264 13.66 13.72 37.23
N PRO A 265 12.48 13.81 37.87
CA PRO A 265 11.75 12.64 38.33
C PRO A 265 11.51 11.71 37.15
N THR A 266 12.06 10.50 37.22
CA THR A 266 11.94 9.52 36.15
C THR A 266 10.48 9.10 36.04
N LEU A 267 9.78 9.63 35.02
CA LEU A 267 8.44 9.17 34.66
C LEU A 267 8.53 7.67 34.35
N LEU A 268 8.09 6.85 35.29
CA LEU A 268 8.12 5.38 35.17
C LEU A 268 7.15 4.87 34.10
N ASN A 269 6.07 5.63 33.88
CA ASN A 269 4.99 5.35 32.96
C ASN A 269 4.75 6.59 32.08
N GLN A 270 4.51 6.39 30.79
CA GLN A 270 4.14 7.45 29.84
C GLN A 270 2.67 7.27 29.42
N PRO A 271 1.86 8.34 29.32
CA PRO A 271 0.51 8.22 28.79
C PRO A 271 0.54 7.78 27.32
N LEU A 272 -0.41 6.93 26.95
CA LEU A 272 -0.58 6.40 25.60
C LEU A 272 -2.04 6.56 25.19
N SER A 273 -2.27 7.00 23.96
CA SER A 273 -3.54 6.83 23.27
C SER A 273 -3.29 6.10 21.95
N SER A 274 -4.15 5.15 21.61
CA SER A 274 -4.08 4.38 20.37
C SER A 274 -5.49 4.08 19.87
N THR A 275 -5.62 3.97 18.55
CA THR A 275 -6.89 3.66 17.90
C THR A 275 -6.69 2.48 16.98
N VAL A 276 -7.57 1.48 17.07
CA VAL A 276 -7.57 0.30 16.19
C VAL A 276 -8.92 0.17 15.49
N THR A 277 -8.91 0.06 14.16
CA THR A 277 -10.13 -0.12 13.37
C THR A 277 -10.49 -1.60 13.20
N VAL A 278 -11.77 -1.90 12.92
CA VAL A 278 -12.22 -3.25 12.56
C VAL A 278 -11.50 -3.80 11.32
N SER A 279 -11.15 -2.93 10.36
CA SER A 279 -10.32 -3.31 9.21
C SER A 279 -8.89 -3.71 9.60
N GLN A 280 -8.26 -3.03 10.58
CA GLN A 280 -6.94 -3.38 11.12
C GLN A 280 -6.97 -4.67 11.97
N MET A 281 -8.10 -4.98 12.61
CA MET A 281 -8.35 -6.27 13.28
C MET A 281 -8.56 -7.44 12.29
N GLY A 282 -8.41 -7.21 10.98
CA GLY A 282 -8.46 -8.23 9.93
C GLY A 282 -9.80 -8.34 9.19
N GLN A 283 -10.82 -7.57 9.57
CA GLN A 283 -12.14 -7.57 8.92
C GLN A 283 -12.28 -6.38 7.97
N THR A 284 -11.54 -6.42 6.86
CA THR A 284 -11.43 -5.30 5.88
C THR A 284 -12.76 -4.88 5.27
N ASN A 285 -13.73 -5.80 5.16
CA ASN A 285 -15.06 -5.55 4.64
C ASN A 285 -16.12 -5.29 5.73
N GLY A 286 -15.69 -5.20 7.01
CA GLY A 286 -16.59 -5.24 8.16
C GLY A 286 -17.05 -6.66 8.51
N ILE A 287 -18.03 -6.75 9.42
CA ILE A 287 -18.59 -8.01 9.92
C ILE A 287 -20.08 -8.04 9.53
N LEU A 288 -20.48 -9.05 8.76
CA LEU A 288 -21.88 -9.26 8.37
C LEU A 288 -22.55 -10.31 9.27
N LEU A 289 -23.60 -9.91 9.96
CA LEU A 289 -24.57 -10.78 10.62
C LEU A 289 -25.78 -10.95 9.70
N THR A 290 -26.33 -12.17 9.63
CA THR A 290 -27.50 -12.49 8.80
C THR A 290 -28.47 -13.39 9.57
N GLY A 291 -29.69 -13.59 9.09
CA GLY A 291 -30.67 -14.51 9.72
C GLY A 291 -30.14 -15.93 9.99
N GLY A 292 -29.15 -16.40 9.21
CA GLY A 292 -28.46 -17.68 9.45
C GLY A 292 -27.20 -17.60 10.34
N GLN A 293 -26.59 -16.42 10.47
CA GLN A 293 -25.41 -16.19 11.31
C GLN A 293 -25.64 -14.95 12.18
N LEU A 294 -26.29 -15.18 13.32
CA LEU A 294 -26.73 -14.12 14.24
C LEU A 294 -25.70 -13.72 15.29
N GLN A 295 -24.57 -14.44 15.36
CA GLN A 295 -23.43 -14.09 16.21
C GLN A 295 -22.13 -14.14 15.40
N SER A 296 -21.28 -13.13 15.61
CA SER A 296 -19.92 -13.07 15.06
C SER A 296 -19.05 -12.20 15.97
N GLY A 297 -17.74 -12.19 15.78
CA GLY A 297 -16.83 -11.42 16.63
C GLY A 297 -15.49 -11.13 15.97
N ILE A 298 -14.73 -10.27 16.64
CA ILE A 298 -13.39 -9.83 16.28
C ILE A 298 -12.47 -10.01 17.48
N VAL A 299 -11.24 -10.44 17.18
CA VAL A 299 -10.19 -10.52 18.18
C VAL A 299 -9.29 -9.29 18.03
N PHE A 300 -9.07 -8.57 19.13
CA PHE A 300 -8.05 -7.53 19.20
C PHE A 300 -7.05 -7.87 20.31
N THR A 301 -5.78 -7.62 20.05
CA THR A 301 -4.68 -7.91 20.97
C THR A 301 -3.99 -6.63 21.38
N LEU A 302 -3.42 -6.64 22.58
CA LEU A 302 -2.67 -5.52 23.14
C LEU A 302 -1.21 -5.93 23.39
N PRO A 303 -0.24 -5.03 23.11
CA PRO A 303 1.13 -5.18 23.54
C PRO A 303 1.24 -5.46 25.05
N THR A 304 2.23 -6.26 25.46
CA THR A 304 2.38 -6.65 26.88
C THR A 304 3.03 -5.56 27.74
N ASP A 305 3.61 -4.56 27.10
CA ASP A 305 4.22 -3.37 27.67
C ASP A 305 3.24 -2.18 27.76
N GLU A 306 1.94 -2.39 27.51
CA GLU A 306 0.88 -1.39 27.60
C GLU A 306 -0.19 -1.82 28.61
N VAL A 307 -0.67 -0.88 29.44
CA VAL A 307 -1.79 -1.08 30.37
C VAL A 307 -2.88 -0.07 30.04
N ILE A 308 -4.04 -0.56 29.61
CA ILE A 308 -5.19 0.28 29.27
C ILE A 308 -5.93 0.70 30.54
N THR A 309 -6.22 1.98 30.65
CA THR A 309 -6.95 2.61 31.77
C THR A 309 -8.34 3.08 31.35
N ASN A 310 -8.55 3.35 30.06
CA ASN A 310 -9.85 3.70 29.48
C ASN A 310 -9.95 3.13 28.06
N ALA A 311 -11.14 2.67 27.66
CA ALA A 311 -11.38 2.12 26.33
C ALA A 311 -12.78 2.51 25.84
N ARG A 312 -12.91 2.91 24.58
CA ARG A 312 -14.19 3.29 23.98
C ARG A 312 -14.35 2.67 22.60
N LEU A 313 -15.48 2.02 22.38
CA LEU A 313 -15.90 1.50 21.09
C LEU A 313 -16.81 2.50 20.39
N ASN A 314 -16.37 3.02 19.25
CA ASN A 314 -17.19 3.80 18.32
C ASN A 314 -17.70 2.83 17.24
N LEU A 315 -18.87 2.25 17.49
CA LEU A 315 -19.51 1.23 16.66
C LEU A 315 -20.31 1.87 15.52
N SER A 316 -19.83 1.68 14.29
CA SER A 316 -20.56 2.02 13.08
C SER A 316 -21.25 0.79 12.50
N LEU A 317 -22.56 0.85 12.26
CA LEU A 317 -23.31 -0.28 11.71
C LEU A 317 -24.35 0.13 10.66
N LYS A 318 -24.78 -0.85 9.86
CA LYS A 318 -25.89 -0.72 8.90
C LYS A 318 -26.90 -1.84 9.13
N VAL A 319 -28.17 -1.48 9.29
CA VAL A 319 -29.29 -2.42 9.54
C VAL A 319 -30.14 -2.54 8.29
N SER A 320 -30.69 -3.73 7.99
CA SER A 320 -31.70 -3.86 6.95
C SER A 320 -33.09 -3.42 7.45
N GLN A 321 -33.88 -2.76 6.59
CA GLN A 321 -35.23 -2.29 6.93
C GLN A 321 -36.14 -3.41 7.50
N ALA A 322 -36.03 -4.63 6.96
CA ALA A 322 -36.82 -5.77 7.42
C ALA A 322 -36.45 -6.27 8.83
N LEU A 323 -35.19 -6.11 9.26
CA LEU A 323 -34.76 -6.45 10.62
C LEU A 323 -35.09 -5.33 11.61
N ALA A 324 -34.94 -4.08 11.16
CA ALA A 324 -35.31 -2.91 11.94
C ALA A 324 -36.81 -2.87 12.28
N ALA A 325 -37.68 -3.23 11.33
CA ALA A 325 -39.13 -3.32 11.53
C ALA A 325 -39.57 -4.33 12.63
N ARG A 326 -38.67 -5.21 13.10
CA ARG A 326 -38.93 -6.17 14.17
C ARG A 326 -38.56 -5.66 15.57
N ASN A 327 -38.02 -4.44 15.73
CA ASN A 327 -37.55 -3.90 17.02
C ASN A 327 -36.57 -4.83 17.76
N THR A 328 -35.67 -5.48 17.01
CA THR A 328 -34.63 -6.35 17.59
C THR A 328 -33.53 -5.53 18.26
N SER A 329 -32.66 -6.19 19.04
CA SER A 329 -31.48 -5.55 19.63
C SER A 329 -30.19 -6.31 19.35
N LEU A 330 -29.06 -5.60 19.32
CA LEU A 330 -27.72 -6.14 19.20
C LEU A 330 -27.05 -6.18 20.57
N GLN A 331 -26.80 -7.37 21.10
CA GLN A 331 -25.99 -7.58 22.29
C GLN A 331 -24.51 -7.52 21.92
N LEU A 332 -23.75 -6.70 22.67
CA LEU A 332 -22.30 -6.66 22.62
C LEU A 332 -21.74 -7.44 23.81
N MET A 333 -20.72 -8.25 23.57
CA MET A 333 -20.02 -9.04 24.58
C MET A 333 -18.52 -8.97 24.40
N LEU A 334 -17.78 -8.68 25.47
CA LEU A 334 -16.32 -8.71 25.51
C LEU A 334 -15.87 -9.91 26.35
N ASN A 335 -15.03 -10.78 25.80
CA ASN A 335 -14.50 -11.97 26.49
C ASN A 335 -15.61 -12.88 27.07
N GLY A 336 -16.79 -12.88 26.44
CA GLY A 336 -17.98 -13.61 26.87
C GLY A 336 -18.84 -12.90 27.92
N GLN A 337 -18.43 -11.74 28.44
CA GLN A 337 -19.22 -10.91 29.35
C GLN A 337 -20.02 -9.85 28.57
N PRO A 338 -21.30 -9.61 28.87
CA PRO A 338 -22.11 -8.60 28.18
C PRO A 338 -21.63 -7.18 28.52
N LEU A 339 -21.36 -6.38 27.49
CA LEU A 339 -21.07 -4.94 27.63
C LEU A 339 -22.37 -4.11 27.60
N GLY A 340 -23.36 -4.52 26.81
CA GLY A 340 -24.61 -3.79 26.65
C GLY A 340 -25.47 -4.35 25.51
N THR A 341 -26.62 -3.71 25.29
CA THR A 341 -27.56 -4.03 24.20
C THR A 341 -27.99 -2.74 23.51
N LEU A 342 -27.84 -2.68 22.19
CA LEU A 342 -28.22 -1.54 21.35
C LEU A 342 -29.51 -1.86 20.59
N PRO A 343 -30.50 -0.97 20.51
CA PRO A 343 -31.66 -1.18 19.64
C PRO A 343 -31.25 -1.16 18.17
N LEU A 344 -31.86 -2.01 17.35
CA LEU A 344 -31.68 -2.02 15.90
C LEU A 344 -32.89 -1.34 15.24
N SER A 345 -32.89 0.01 15.25
CA SER A 345 -33.90 0.83 14.60
C SER A 345 -33.61 1.06 13.10
N ALA A 346 -34.65 1.44 12.35
CA ALA A 346 -34.48 1.95 11.00
C ALA A 346 -34.13 3.43 11.09
N SER A 347 -33.22 3.87 10.24
CA SER A 347 -32.82 5.26 10.09
C SER A 347 -32.68 5.53 8.60
N ASP A 348 -32.98 6.76 8.18
CA ASP A 348 -32.75 7.21 6.81
C ASP A 348 -31.25 7.50 6.55
N SER A 349 -30.42 7.42 7.60
CA SER A 349 -28.96 7.48 7.51
C SER A 349 -28.38 6.27 6.74
N ALA A 350 -27.22 6.46 6.10
CA ALA A 350 -26.50 5.36 5.46
C ALA A 350 -25.82 4.40 6.47
N SER A 351 -25.61 4.85 7.72
CA SER A 351 -25.01 4.11 8.82
C SER A 351 -25.36 4.74 10.17
N GLU A 352 -25.68 3.91 11.16
CA GLU A 352 -25.87 4.32 12.55
C GLU A 352 -24.55 4.20 13.32
N ASP A 353 -24.22 5.23 14.10
CA ASP A 353 -22.98 5.31 14.89
C ASP A 353 -23.31 5.37 16.39
N TYR A 354 -22.78 4.43 17.17
CA TYR A 354 -22.97 4.30 18.61
C TYR A 354 -21.62 4.42 19.34
N GLN A 355 -21.61 5.05 20.51
CA GLN A 355 -20.43 5.07 21.40
C GLN A 355 -20.71 4.23 22.66
N LEU A 356 -19.74 3.41 23.04
CA LEU A 356 -19.82 2.56 24.23
C LEU A 356 -18.47 2.54 24.95
N ASP A 357 -18.45 3.03 26.19
CA ASP A 357 -17.28 2.90 27.07
C ASP A 357 -17.13 1.44 27.54
N ILE A 358 -15.92 0.92 27.47
CA ILE A 358 -15.54 -0.43 27.86
C ILE A 358 -14.76 -0.37 29.18
N PRO A 359 -15.22 -1.01 30.26
CA PRO A 359 -14.50 -1.02 31.52
C PRO A 359 -13.10 -1.64 31.35
N ALA A 360 -12.06 -0.87 31.66
CA ALA A 360 -10.66 -1.29 31.46
C ALA A 360 -10.32 -2.62 32.15
N ALA A 361 -10.97 -2.94 33.28
CA ALA A 361 -10.82 -4.21 33.98
C ALA A 361 -11.27 -5.46 33.18
N MET A 362 -12.03 -5.29 32.09
CA MET A 362 -12.42 -6.37 31.17
C MET A 362 -11.43 -6.57 30.01
N VAL A 363 -10.49 -5.63 29.83
CA VAL A 363 -9.55 -5.58 28.72
C VAL A 363 -8.23 -6.25 29.13
N VAL A 364 -7.85 -7.29 28.40
CA VAL A 364 -6.62 -8.08 28.63
C VAL A 364 -5.74 -8.11 27.37
N SER A 365 -4.67 -8.90 27.33
CA SER A 365 -3.73 -8.93 26.18
C SER A 365 -4.31 -9.53 24.89
N SER A 366 -5.39 -10.31 24.97
CA SER A 366 -6.13 -10.84 23.83
C SER A 366 -7.62 -10.87 24.14
N ASN A 367 -8.39 -10.09 23.40
CA ASN A 367 -9.81 -9.85 23.66
C ASN A 367 -10.66 -10.30 22.49
N ASN A 368 -11.80 -10.92 22.78
CA ASN A 368 -12.84 -11.24 21.80
C ASN A 368 -14.05 -10.32 22.01
N LEU A 369 -14.22 -9.34 21.13
CA LEU A 369 -15.42 -8.50 21.06
C LEU A 369 -16.40 -9.15 20.08
N SER A 370 -17.55 -9.58 20.58
CA SER A 370 -18.57 -10.29 19.80
C SER A 370 -19.92 -9.60 19.85
N PHE A 371 -20.65 -9.74 18.75
CA PHE A 371 -21.93 -9.11 18.47
C PHE A 371 -22.96 -10.22 18.24
N LYS A 372 -24.13 -10.12 18.88
CA LYS A 372 -25.20 -11.11 18.79
C LYS A 372 -26.55 -10.42 18.64
N ILE A 373 -27.39 -10.88 17.70
CA ILE A 373 -28.76 -10.38 17.55
C ILE A 373 -29.69 -11.10 18.55
N ASN A 374 -30.40 -10.32 19.37
CA ASN A 374 -31.35 -10.77 20.38
C ASN A 374 -32.78 -10.91 19.80
N ASP A 375 -32.97 -11.84 18.87
CA ASP A 375 -34.27 -12.45 18.51
C ASP A 375 -34.04 -13.78 17.78
N ALA A 376 -33.10 -14.58 18.31
CA ALA A 376 -32.37 -15.51 17.46
C ALA A 376 -33.20 -16.71 17.01
N ASP A 377 -34.02 -17.25 17.91
CA ASP A 377 -34.70 -18.53 17.69
C ASP A 377 -35.87 -18.42 16.69
N GLN A 378 -36.47 -17.24 16.52
CA GLN A 378 -37.46 -17.01 15.44
C GLN A 378 -36.76 -16.76 14.09
N LEU A 379 -35.75 -15.88 14.08
CA LEU A 379 -35.04 -15.49 12.84
C LEU A 379 -34.26 -16.66 12.20
N LEU A 380 -33.70 -17.58 13.00
CA LEU A 380 -32.99 -18.77 12.50
C LEU A 380 -33.93 -19.78 11.83
N CYS A 381 -35.18 -19.90 12.29
CA CYS A 381 -36.14 -20.84 11.73
C CYS A 381 -36.91 -20.26 10.51
N GLU A 382 -36.83 -18.96 10.23
CA GLU A 382 -37.42 -18.30 9.05
C GLU A 382 -36.50 -18.36 7.82
N ARG A 383 -36.53 -19.52 7.16
CA ARG A 383 -35.48 -19.97 6.20
C ARG A 383 -35.38 -19.11 4.93
N ASP A 384 -36.50 -18.60 4.42
CA ASP A 384 -36.53 -17.81 3.17
C ASP A 384 -36.15 -16.33 3.37
N SER A 385 -36.22 -15.83 4.61
CA SER A 385 -35.97 -14.42 4.95
C SER A 385 -34.56 -14.15 5.48
N ALA A 386 -33.69 -15.17 5.57
CA ALA A 386 -32.34 -15.02 6.12
C ALA A 386 -31.44 -13.99 5.37
N ARG A 387 -31.77 -13.66 4.11
CA ARG A 387 -31.13 -12.57 3.34
C ARG A 387 -31.78 -11.19 3.55
N GLN A 388 -33.01 -11.14 4.05
CA GLN A 388 -33.70 -9.88 4.35
C GLN A 388 -33.27 -9.33 5.71
N TYR A 389 -32.88 -10.20 6.65
CA TYR A 389 -32.37 -9.84 7.97
C TYR A 389 -30.84 -9.75 7.96
N GLN A 390 -30.30 -8.52 7.98
CA GLN A 390 -28.86 -8.26 7.96
C GLN A 390 -28.48 -7.11 8.91
N VAL A 391 -27.34 -7.27 9.60
CA VAL A 391 -26.61 -6.18 10.26
C VAL A 391 -25.16 -6.24 9.81
N THR A 392 -24.63 -5.14 9.27
CA THR A 392 -23.21 -5.03 8.92
C THR A 392 -22.53 -4.08 9.88
N ILE A 393 -21.61 -4.58 10.71
CA ILE A 393 -20.66 -3.74 11.45
C ILE A 393 -19.65 -3.24 10.42
N LEU A 394 -19.55 -1.92 10.25
CA LEU A 394 -18.76 -1.31 9.19
C LEU A 394 -17.26 -1.33 9.54
N PRO A 395 -16.35 -1.45 8.55
CA PRO A 395 -14.91 -1.47 8.78
C PRO A 395 -14.35 -0.16 9.37
N LYS A 396 -15.12 0.95 9.30
CA LYS A 396 -14.80 2.23 9.95
C LYS A 396 -14.99 2.22 11.48
N THR A 397 -15.64 1.20 12.05
CA THR A 397 -15.76 1.03 13.52
C THR A 397 -14.38 1.07 14.17
N THR A 398 -14.23 1.89 15.21
CA THR A 398 -12.95 2.09 15.91
C THR A 398 -13.03 1.75 17.39
N LEU A 399 -11.92 1.24 17.92
CA LEU A 399 -11.69 1.06 19.33
C LEU A 399 -10.58 2.04 19.75
N LEU A 400 -10.95 3.06 20.51
CA LEU A 400 -10.04 3.98 21.19
C LEU A 400 -9.55 3.31 22.48
N LEU A 401 -8.25 3.37 22.72
CA LEU A 401 -7.55 2.71 23.82
C LEU A 401 -6.57 3.70 24.45
N GLU A 402 -6.87 4.12 25.67
CA GLU A 402 -6.05 5.06 26.45
C GLU A 402 -5.45 4.33 27.65
N GLY A 403 -4.18 4.60 27.95
CA GLY A 403 -3.44 3.81 28.91
C GLY A 403 -2.06 4.37 29.23
N GLN A 404 -1.20 3.48 29.72
CA GLN A 404 0.17 3.78 30.10
C GLN A 404 1.14 2.77 29.48
N GLN A 405 2.20 3.29 28.88
CA GLN A 405 3.36 2.52 28.45
C GLN A 405 4.23 2.18 29.67
N LEU A 406 4.55 0.90 29.84
CA LEU A 406 5.38 0.37 30.91
C LEU A 406 6.87 0.30 30.52
N ASN A 407 7.74 0.59 31.48
CA ASN A 407 9.18 0.35 31.36
C ASN A 407 9.50 -1.13 31.65
N ILE A 408 9.71 -1.93 30.59
CA ILE A 408 10.03 -3.38 30.70
C ILE A 408 11.50 -3.70 31.05
N GLY A 409 12.29 -2.68 31.44
CA GLY A 409 13.69 -2.81 31.78
C GLY A 409 14.63 -3.06 30.58
N SER A 410 15.92 -3.08 30.85
CA SER A 410 16.99 -3.15 29.85
C SER A 410 17.68 -4.51 29.87
N VAL A 411 16.96 -5.55 29.45
CA VAL A 411 17.44 -6.95 29.42
C VAL A 411 17.27 -7.54 28.02
N LEU A 412 18.35 -8.10 27.45
CA LEU A 412 18.37 -8.61 26.07
C LEU A 412 17.42 -9.79 25.82
N ARG A 413 17.06 -10.57 26.84
CA ARG A 413 16.02 -11.63 26.74
C ARG A 413 14.67 -11.13 26.22
N ASN A 414 14.33 -9.87 26.44
CA ASN A 414 13.04 -9.32 26.03
C ASN A 414 12.97 -9.03 24.52
N PHE A 415 14.10 -8.95 23.82
CA PHE A 415 14.15 -8.67 22.38
C PHE A 415 13.37 -9.74 21.58
N PRO A 416 12.49 -9.36 20.62
CA PRO A 416 12.40 -8.05 19.95
C PRO A 416 11.62 -6.95 20.68
N ARG A 417 11.02 -7.19 21.84
CA ARG A 417 10.36 -6.12 22.62
C ARG A 417 11.42 -5.19 23.25
N PRO A 418 11.15 -3.88 23.39
CA PRO A 418 9.91 -3.18 23.03
C PRO A 418 9.89 -2.66 21.58
N PHE A 419 10.85 -3.03 20.72
CA PHE A 419 10.94 -2.56 19.34
C PHE A 419 9.81 -3.13 18.46
N ILE A 420 9.48 -4.42 18.63
CA ILE A 420 8.33 -5.08 18.02
C ILE A 420 7.64 -5.97 19.05
N ASP A 421 6.32 -5.81 19.19
CA ASP A 421 5.46 -6.74 19.91
C ASP A 421 4.58 -7.51 18.90
N PRO A 422 4.65 -8.86 18.84
CA PRO A 422 3.75 -9.69 18.04
C PRO A 422 2.25 -9.47 18.29
N LEU A 423 1.86 -8.90 19.43
CA LEU A 423 0.48 -8.57 19.79
C LEU A 423 0.02 -7.18 19.32
N ARG A 424 0.91 -6.33 18.79
CA ARG A 424 0.50 -5.03 18.22
C ARG A 424 -0.26 -5.27 16.91
N MET A 425 -1.43 -4.63 16.77
CA MET A 425 -2.28 -4.71 15.57
C MET A 425 -1.98 -3.62 14.53
N THR A 426 -1.44 -2.48 14.96
CA THR A 426 -1.06 -1.36 14.07
C THR A 426 0.30 -1.62 13.39
N PRO A 427 0.61 -0.92 12.28
CA PRO A 427 1.96 -0.88 11.72
C PRO A 427 2.99 -0.47 12.78
N SER A 428 4.19 -1.02 12.69
CA SER A 428 5.28 -0.72 13.61
C SER A 428 6.25 0.31 13.02
N VAL A 429 6.91 1.10 13.87
CA VAL A 429 7.94 2.06 13.47
C VAL A 429 9.17 1.82 14.34
N VAL A 430 10.32 1.55 13.71
CA VAL A 430 11.58 1.32 14.42
C VAL A 430 12.65 2.24 13.83
N THR A 431 12.95 3.33 14.54
CA THR A 431 13.92 4.33 14.08
C THR A 431 15.34 3.76 14.08
N MET A 432 16.05 3.97 12.99
CA MET A 432 17.43 3.54 12.76
C MET A 432 18.35 4.75 12.90
N VAL A 433 19.24 4.73 13.89
CA VAL A 433 20.09 5.87 14.27
C VAL A 433 21.54 5.59 13.89
N PHE A 434 22.17 6.58 13.25
CA PHE A 434 23.58 6.53 12.86
C PHE A 434 24.33 7.76 13.38
N GLY A 435 25.67 7.71 13.36
CA GLY A 435 26.50 8.90 13.51
C GLY A 435 26.39 9.86 12.31
N GLN A 436 27.03 11.03 12.41
CA GLN A 436 27.02 12.04 11.34
C GLN A 436 27.57 11.51 10.00
N ALA A 437 28.65 10.74 10.07
CA ALA A 437 29.27 10.09 8.92
C ALA A 437 28.84 8.62 8.89
N VAL A 438 27.81 8.32 8.09
CA VAL A 438 27.30 6.95 7.90
C VAL A 438 28.22 6.18 6.94
N SER A 439 28.45 4.91 7.23
CA SER A 439 29.23 3.99 6.38
C SER A 439 28.36 2.92 5.71
N PRO A 440 28.79 2.35 4.57
CA PRO A 440 28.09 1.23 3.94
C PRO A 440 27.95 0.00 4.85
N GLY A 441 28.93 -0.24 5.73
CA GLY A 441 28.89 -1.34 6.72
C GLY A 441 27.78 -1.20 7.75
N GLU A 442 27.51 0.02 8.23
CA GLU A 442 26.42 0.30 9.16
C GLU A 442 25.06 0.12 8.48
N VAL A 443 24.87 0.64 7.26
CA VAL A 443 23.63 0.43 6.49
C VAL A 443 23.44 -1.05 6.13
N SER A 444 24.52 -1.79 5.85
CA SER A 444 24.47 -3.23 5.58
C SER A 444 24.06 -4.04 6.81
N ALA A 445 24.53 -3.66 8.00
CA ALA A 445 24.10 -4.22 9.28
C ALA A 445 22.63 -3.86 9.57
N ALA A 446 22.22 -2.61 9.35
CA ALA A 446 20.83 -2.18 9.47
C ALA A 446 19.91 -2.95 8.52
N ALA A 447 20.31 -3.22 7.27
CA ALA A 447 19.53 -4.03 6.34
C ALA A 447 19.29 -5.48 6.82
N ILE A 448 20.24 -6.09 7.55
CA ILE A 448 20.04 -7.40 8.20
C ILE A 448 18.95 -7.31 9.26
N VAL A 449 19.01 -6.27 10.12
CA VAL A 449 18.02 -6.08 11.18
C VAL A 449 16.64 -5.73 10.60
N SER A 450 16.56 -4.77 9.68
CA SER A 450 15.31 -4.35 9.02
C SER A 450 14.62 -5.50 8.28
N SER A 451 15.36 -6.31 7.52
CA SER A 451 14.81 -7.49 6.86
C SER A 451 14.27 -8.53 7.84
N TRP A 452 14.95 -8.75 8.96
CA TRP A 452 14.44 -9.63 10.02
C TRP A 452 13.20 -9.07 10.72
N LEU A 453 13.17 -7.78 11.05
CA LEU A 453 12.01 -7.13 11.66
C LEU A 453 10.78 -7.19 10.72
N GLY A 454 10.99 -7.05 9.41
CA GLY A 454 9.95 -7.25 8.39
C GLY A 454 9.32 -8.65 8.39
N ILE A 455 10.10 -9.70 8.73
CA ILE A 455 9.57 -11.07 8.93
C ILE A 455 8.65 -11.13 10.16
N GLN A 456 8.97 -10.40 11.22
CA GLN A 456 8.20 -10.42 12.48
C GLN A 456 6.85 -9.67 12.37
N THR A 457 6.79 -8.59 11.58
CA THR A 457 5.57 -7.79 11.43
C THR A 457 4.55 -8.38 10.44
N ASP A 458 5.02 -9.20 9.50
CA ASP A 458 4.19 -9.90 8.51
C ASP A 458 3.25 -8.97 7.74
N TYR A 459 1.93 -9.20 7.75
CA TYR A 459 0.95 -8.38 7.03
C TYR A 459 0.75 -6.95 7.59
N ARG A 460 1.23 -6.65 8.80
CA ARG A 460 0.97 -5.35 9.47
C ARG A 460 1.85 -4.20 8.98
N GLY A 461 2.96 -4.51 8.30
CA GLY A 461 3.92 -3.52 7.84
C GLY A 461 4.83 -2.95 8.93
N ILE A 462 5.93 -2.34 8.49
CA ILE A 462 6.95 -1.72 9.34
C ILE A 462 7.71 -0.64 8.57
N SER A 463 7.89 0.54 9.17
CA SER A 463 8.75 1.61 8.64
C SER A 463 10.03 1.75 9.46
N PHE A 464 11.10 2.21 8.82
CA PHE A 464 12.44 2.37 9.40
C PHE A 464 13.00 3.79 9.23
N PRO A 465 12.39 4.83 9.85
CA PRO A 465 12.88 6.19 9.75
C PRO A 465 14.35 6.30 10.15
N VAL A 466 15.12 7.11 9.44
CA VAL A 466 16.57 7.25 9.66
C VAL A 466 16.90 8.59 10.29
N LEU A 467 17.60 8.56 11.43
CA LEU A 467 18.16 9.74 12.10
C LEU A 467 19.69 9.70 12.08
N ARG A 468 20.31 10.89 12.00
CA ARG A 468 21.77 11.04 12.08
C ARG A 468 22.13 11.99 13.21
N ASN A 469 22.91 11.49 14.17
CA ASN A 469 23.35 12.24 15.34
C ASN A 469 22.20 12.85 16.18
N GLU A 470 21.00 12.28 16.07
CA GLU A 470 19.78 12.63 16.80
C GLU A 470 19.17 11.36 17.41
N LEU A 471 18.42 11.50 18.50
CA LEU A 471 17.72 10.39 19.17
C LEU A 471 16.23 10.44 18.86
N PRO A 472 15.56 9.28 18.64
CA PRO A 472 14.12 9.23 18.58
C PRO A 472 13.50 9.52 19.95
N GLU A 473 12.25 9.98 19.98
CA GLU A 473 11.46 10.10 21.21
C GLU A 473 11.07 8.73 21.80
N LYS A 474 10.98 7.72 20.94
CA LYS A 474 10.53 6.35 21.25
C LYS A 474 11.68 5.34 21.20
N ASN A 475 11.37 4.06 20.93
CA ASN A 475 12.37 3.01 20.79
C ASN A 475 13.18 3.18 19.50
N GLY A 476 14.48 2.83 19.51
CA GLY A 476 15.34 2.93 18.32
C GLY A 476 16.56 2.01 18.33
N ILE A 477 17.15 1.77 17.16
CA ILE A 477 18.33 0.92 17.00
C ILE A 477 19.49 1.79 16.51
N VAL A 478 20.57 1.84 17.29
CA VAL A 478 21.75 2.67 17.04
C VAL A 478 22.87 1.80 16.46
N PHE A 479 23.37 2.12 15.27
CA PHE A 479 24.54 1.50 14.68
C PHE A 479 25.74 2.43 14.85
N ALA A 480 26.81 1.95 15.49
CA ALA A 480 27.96 2.80 15.81
C ALA A 480 29.26 2.02 16.02
N ARG A 481 30.38 2.74 15.96
CA ARG A 481 31.73 2.20 16.23
C ARG A 481 32.16 2.45 17.69
N PRO A 482 33.00 1.57 18.28
CA PRO A 482 33.50 1.72 19.65
C PRO A 482 34.13 3.10 19.91
N GLY A 483 33.78 3.73 21.03
CA GLY A 483 34.34 5.03 21.45
C GLY A 483 33.81 6.26 20.71
N GLN A 484 32.91 6.08 19.74
CA GLN A 484 32.20 7.18 19.08
C GLN A 484 31.21 7.86 20.04
N ARG A 485 30.86 9.12 19.75
CA ARG A 485 29.61 9.72 20.28
C ARG A 485 28.58 9.79 19.15
N VAL A 486 27.37 9.33 19.44
CA VAL A 486 26.21 9.40 18.53
C VAL A 486 25.07 10.02 19.32
N ALA A 487 24.59 11.18 18.86
CA ALA A 487 23.44 11.87 19.47
C ALA A 487 23.58 12.09 21.00
N GLY A 488 24.77 12.53 21.42
CA GLY A 488 25.12 12.72 22.84
C GLY A 488 25.49 11.44 23.60
N ILE A 489 25.10 10.26 23.13
CA ILE A 489 25.43 8.98 23.77
C ILE A 489 26.90 8.61 23.52
N ALA A 490 27.64 8.32 24.58
CA ALA A 490 29.00 7.76 24.49
C ALA A 490 28.94 6.24 24.26
N ILE A 491 29.36 5.79 23.08
CA ILE A 491 29.36 4.38 22.70
C ILE A 491 30.53 3.68 23.42
N PRO A 492 30.28 2.59 24.17
CA PRO A 492 31.32 1.94 24.97
C PRO A 492 32.46 1.41 24.09
N ASN A 493 33.68 1.51 24.61
CA ASN A 493 34.87 1.03 23.92
C ASN A 493 35.01 -0.50 24.07
N VAL A 494 34.47 -1.23 23.10
CA VAL A 494 34.44 -2.71 23.06
C VAL A 494 35.44 -3.27 22.04
N SER A 495 35.98 -4.45 22.33
CA SER A 495 37.03 -5.10 21.51
C SER A 495 36.51 -5.88 20.31
N GLY A 496 35.20 -6.11 20.20
CA GLY A 496 34.58 -6.95 19.18
C GLY A 496 33.07 -6.69 19.04
N PRO A 497 32.35 -7.47 18.21
CA PRO A 497 30.93 -7.28 17.97
C PRO A 497 30.14 -7.40 19.27
N THR A 498 29.32 -6.40 19.59
CA THR A 498 28.61 -6.29 20.87
C THR A 498 27.19 -5.79 20.65
N LEU A 499 26.25 -6.37 21.36
CA LEU A 499 24.87 -5.90 21.48
C LEU A 499 24.66 -5.33 22.88
N GLN A 500 24.00 -4.19 23.00
CA GLN A 500 23.64 -3.64 24.30
C GLN A 500 22.30 -2.91 24.23
N ILE A 501 21.41 -3.16 25.18
CA ILE A 501 20.20 -2.37 25.38
C ILE A 501 20.44 -1.34 26.49
N VAL A 502 20.03 -0.09 26.25
CA VAL A 502 20.08 1.02 27.20
C VAL A 502 18.75 1.77 27.24
N ASP A 503 18.51 2.50 28.31
CA ASP A 503 17.38 3.42 28.39
C ASP A 503 17.60 4.59 27.40
N ASN A 504 16.54 5.07 26.76
CA ASN A 504 16.63 6.24 25.89
C ASN A 504 16.82 7.51 26.74
N PRO A 505 17.91 8.29 26.58
CA PRO A 505 18.13 9.52 27.33
C PRO A 505 17.03 10.58 27.18
N VAL A 506 16.30 10.58 26.06
CA VAL A 506 15.16 11.50 25.83
C VAL A 506 13.95 11.07 26.68
N ASN A 507 13.72 9.77 26.82
CA ASN A 507 12.58 9.22 27.55
C ASN A 507 12.88 7.78 28.06
N PRO A 508 13.27 7.61 29.35
CA PRO A 508 13.77 6.33 29.86
C PRO A 508 12.78 5.15 29.86
N VAL A 509 11.48 5.39 29.63
CA VAL A 509 10.49 4.32 29.41
C VAL A 509 10.82 3.54 28.13
N TYR A 510 11.27 4.25 27.09
CA TYR A 510 11.70 3.68 25.82
C TYR A 510 13.18 3.26 25.84
N LYS A 511 13.56 2.37 24.92
CA LYS A 511 14.87 1.70 24.88
C LYS A 511 15.59 1.92 23.57
N LEU A 512 16.92 1.95 23.65
CA LEU A 512 17.82 1.98 22.52
C LEU A 512 18.62 0.67 22.44
N MET A 513 18.59 0.01 21.29
CA MET A 513 19.46 -1.14 21.00
C MET A 513 20.72 -0.66 20.30
N LEU A 514 21.86 -0.74 20.98
CA LEU A 514 23.17 -0.43 20.44
C LEU A 514 23.74 -1.67 19.74
N VAL A 515 23.98 -1.55 18.44
CA VAL A 515 24.67 -2.53 17.60
C VAL A 515 26.08 -2.01 17.32
N ILE A 516 27.06 -2.58 18.01
CA ILE A 516 28.42 -2.02 18.08
C ILE A 516 29.42 -2.98 17.43
N GLY A 517 30.27 -2.46 16.54
CA GLY A 517 31.32 -3.23 15.89
C GLY A 517 32.49 -2.36 15.44
N LYS A 518 33.72 -2.89 15.55
CA LYS A 518 34.94 -2.17 15.15
C LYS A 518 35.14 -2.18 13.64
N THR A 519 34.75 -3.28 12.99
CA THR A 519 34.77 -3.46 11.54
C THR A 519 33.35 -3.66 11.00
N ASP A 520 33.17 -3.49 9.69
CA ASP A 520 31.89 -3.72 9.02
C ASP A 520 31.41 -5.18 9.16
N ASN A 521 32.34 -6.14 9.26
CA ASN A 521 32.03 -7.52 9.59
C ASN A 521 31.52 -7.67 11.03
N ASP A 522 32.13 -6.98 12.01
CA ASP A 522 31.66 -7.02 13.40
C ASP A 522 30.23 -6.46 13.52
N LEU A 523 29.95 -5.33 12.87
CA LEU A 523 28.60 -4.75 12.83
C LEU A 523 27.58 -5.74 12.26
N ARG A 524 27.92 -6.42 11.15
CA ARG A 524 27.09 -7.45 10.54
C ARG A 524 26.92 -8.69 11.41
N GLN A 525 27.94 -9.10 12.17
CA GLN A 525 27.86 -10.22 13.12
C GLN A 525 26.96 -9.88 14.31
N ALA A 526 27.06 -8.66 14.86
CA ALA A 526 26.18 -8.18 15.91
C ALA A 526 24.72 -8.10 15.42
N ALA A 527 24.49 -7.50 14.24
CA ALA A 527 23.17 -7.46 13.59
C ALA A 527 22.59 -8.86 13.31
N TRP A 528 23.42 -9.80 12.82
CA TRP A 528 22.99 -11.18 12.59
C TRP A 528 22.59 -11.88 13.90
N ARG A 529 23.29 -11.62 15.00
CA ARG A 529 22.94 -12.20 16.31
C ARG A 529 21.57 -11.76 16.83
N LEU A 530 21.08 -10.56 16.47
CA LEU A 530 19.71 -10.12 16.79
C LEU A 530 18.64 -10.96 16.09
N THR A 531 18.94 -11.58 14.94
CA THR A 531 17.97 -12.41 14.20
C THR A 531 17.66 -13.75 14.88
N GLN A 532 18.44 -14.10 15.91
CA GLN A 532 18.38 -15.35 16.66
C GLN A 532 17.86 -15.11 18.09
N PRO A 533 17.17 -16.08 18.73
CA PRO A 533 16.71 -15.94 20.11
C PRO A 533 17.82 -15.49 21.08
N LEU A 534 17.52 -14.47 21.88
CA LEU A 534 18.38 -13.98 22.96
C LEU A 534 17.83 -14.56 24.28
N SER A 535 18.61 -15.43 24.93
CA SER A 535 18.19 -16.11 26.16
C SER A 535 19.09 -15.74 27.35
N VAL A 536 19.53 -14.46 27.39
CA VAL A 536 20.51 -13.97 28.37
C VAL A 536 19.95 -12.81 29.19
N ASP A 537 20.12 -12.90 30.51
CA ASP A 537 19.57 -11.96 31.49
C ASP A 537 20.55 -10.82 31.78
N VAL A 538 21.07 -10.22 30.72
CA VAL A 538 22.05 -9.13 30.78
C VAL A 538 21.66 -8.00 29.81
N ALA A 539 22.08 -6.78 30.14
CA ALA A 539 21.89 -5.61 29.28
C ALA A 539 22.88 -5.57 28.10
N SER A 540 24.04 -6.21 28.22
CA SER A 540 25.11 -6.20 27.21
C SER A 540 25.63 -7.62 26.95
N LEU A 541 25.87 -7.95 25.68
CA LEU A 541 26.31 -9.25 25.20
C LEU A 541 27.42 -9.07 24.15
N ALA A 542 28.62 -9.56 24.47
CA ALA A 542 29.66 -9.78 23.46
C ALA A 542 29.26 -10.95 22.55
N VAL A 543 29.35 -10.74 21.23
CA VAL A 543 28.92 -11.70 20.22
C VAL A 543 30.12 -12.53 19.75
N ALA A 544 29.96 -13.85 19.70
CA ALA A 544 30.94 -14.73 19.06
C ALA A 544 30.78 -14.67 17.54
N ALA A 545 31.89 -14.71 16.79
CA ALA A 545 31.85 -14.78 15.33
C ALA A 545 31.17 -16.09 14.87
N GLN A 546 30.21 -15.97 13.95
CA GLN A 546 29.45 -17.08 13.39
C GLN A 546 29.51 -17.09 11.85
N PRO A 547 29.48 -18.27 11.20
CA PRO A 547 29.31 -18.33 9.76
C PRO A 547 27.91 -17.84 9.37
N LEU A 548 27.83 -16.94 8.40
CA LEU A 548 26.56 -16.54 7.81
C LEU A 548 26.06 -17.66 6.88
N PRO A 549 24.79 -18.08 6.95
CA PRO A 549 24.25 -19.10 6.06
C PRO A 549 24.24 -18.59 4.62
N ILE A 550 24.45 -19.49 3.65
CA ILE A 550 24.41 -19.19 2.22
C ILE A 550 23.15 -19.83 1.62
N SER A 551 22.34 -19.01 0.94
CA SER A 551 21.11 -19.44 0.27
C SER A 551 21.41 -20.21 -1.04
N LYS A 552 20.53 -21.16 -1.36
CA LYS A 552 20.41 -21.82 -2.66
C LYS A 552 19.30 -21.13 -3.48
N PRO A 553 19.32 -21.27 -4.82
CA PRO A 553 18.23 -20.77 -5.65
C PRO A 553 16.86 -21.27 -5.17
N TYR A 554 15.92 -20.36 -4.96
CA TYR A 554 14.53 -20.64 -4.58
C TYR A 554 14.32 -21.30 -3.19
N ASP A 555 15.29 -21.21 -2.27
CA ASP A 555 15.19 -21.82 -0.92
C ASP A 555 14.47 -20.98 0.15
N ALA A 556 13.76 -19.93 -0.28
CA ALA A 556 13.02 -19.02 0.61
C ALA A 556 11.90 -19.76 1.37
N PRO A 557 11.91 -19.84 2.72
CA PRO A 557 10.94 -20.65 3.48
C PRO A 557 9.48 -20.21 3.37
N ARG A 558 9.20 -18.98 2.91
CA ARG A 558 7.83 -18.52 2.64
C ARG A 558 7.35 -18.85 1.22
N TRP A 559 8.25 -19.24 0.32
CA TRP A 559 7.87 -19.75 -1.00
C TRP A 559 7.48 -21.22 -0.87
N ILE A 560 6.43 -21.59 -1.59
CA ILE A 560 6.02 -22.98 -1.75
C ILE A 560 7.11 -23.75 -2.49
N ASP A 561 7.39 -24.95 -2.01
CA ASP A 561 8.37 -25.87 -2.58
C ASP A 561 7.94 -26.29 -4.00
N THR A 562 8.85 -26.18 -4.96
CA THR A 562 8.63 -26.48 -6.39
C THR A 562 9.36 -27.73 -6.86
N ASP A 563 9.96 -28.50 -5.94
CA ASP A 563 10.59 -29.80 -6.24
C ASP A 563 9.66 -30.98 -5.86
N ARG A 564 8.61 -30.75 -5.06
CA ARG A 564 7.65 -31.78 -4.60
C ARG A 564 6.23 -31.25 -4.42
N PRO A 565 5.22 -32.14 -4.29
CA PRO A 565 3.92 -31.79 -3.73
C PRO A 565 4.00 -31.29 -2.28
N VAL A 566 3.25 -30.23 -1.97
CA VAL A 566 3.19 -29.58 -0.64
C VAL A 566 1.78 -29.71 -0.06
N ARG A 567 1.66 -30.26 1.15
CA ARG A 567 0.35 -30.43 1.79
C ARG A 567 -0.24 -29.09 2.22
N LEU A 568 -1.55 -28.96 2.15
CA LEU A 568 -2.24 -27.74 2.60
C LEU A 568 -2.03 -27.47 4.11
N SER A 569 -1.83 -28.52 4.92
CA SER A 569 -1.51 -28.40 6.34
C SER A 569 -0.08 -27.91 6.61
N GLU A 570 0.86 -28.02 5.66
CA GLU A 570 2.19 -27.37 5.75
C GLU A 570 2.11 -25.85 5.52
N LEU A 571 1.03 -25.38 4.86
CA LEU A 571 0.81 -23.98 4.48
C LEU A 571 -0.14 -23.22 5.43
N LEU A 572 -0.72 -23.90 6.42
CA LEU A 572 -1.55 -23.27 7.45
C LEU A 572 -0.70 -22.50 8.46
N ARG A 573 -1.26 -21.40 8.98
CA ARG A 573 -0.72 -20.76 10.18
C ARG A 573 -0.96 -21.64 11.40
N LYS A 574 -0.12 -21.49 12.44
CA LYS A 574 -0.18 -22.27 13.69
C LYS A 574 -1.48 -22.12 14.48
N ASP A 575 -2.25 -21.05 14.23
CA ASP A 575 -3.55 -20.77 14.84
C ASP A 575 -4.76 -21.31 14.05
N GLN A 576 -4.54 -21.80 12.82
CA GLN A 576 -5.60 -22.30 11.95
C GLN A 576 -5.79 -23.82 12.05
N SER A 577 -6.98 -24.30 11.67
CA SER A 577 -7.30 -25.73 11.59
C SER A 577 -7.93 -26.09 10.25
N MET A 578 -7.64 -27.28 9.74
CA MET A 578 -8.29 -27.85 8.55
C MET A 578 -9.75 -28.31 8.80
N THR A 579 -10.27 -28.16 10.03
CA THR A 579 -11.65 -28.49 10.41
C THR A 579 -12.41 -27.22 10.76
N THR A 580 -13.57 -27.01 10.13
CA THR A 580 -14.52 -25.94 10.46
C THR A 580 -15.73 -26.50 11.21
N THR A 581 -16.41 -25.65 12.00
CA THR A 581 -17.53 -26.04 12.87
C THR A 581 -18.80 -25.25 12.55
N GLY A 582 -19.96 -25.90 12.59
CA GLY A 582 -21.27 -25.31 12.28
C GLY A 582 -21.62 -25.34 10.79
N ILE A 583 -22.83 -24.86 10.47
CA ILE A 583 -23.33 -24.70 9.09
C ILE A 583 -22.87 -23.38 8.47
N TRP A 584 -22.66 -22.36 9.31
CA TRP A 584 -22.07 -21.06 8.95
C TRP A 584 -20.75 -20.93 9.69
N HIS A 585 -19.68 -20.69 8.94
CA HIS A 585 -18.31 -20.58 9.46
C HIS A 585 -17.47 -19.72 8.52
N ASP A 586 -16.32 -19.22 8.95
CA ASP A 586 -15.41 -18.53 8.02
C ASP A 586 -14.79 -19.49 7.00
N ALA A 587 -14.56 -19.00 5.77
CA ALA A 587 -13.82 -19.76 4.77
C ALA A 587 -12.42 -20.10 5.28
N LEU A 588 -11.99 -21.34 5.12
CA LEU A 588 -10.62 -21.76 5.38
C LEU A 588 -9.71 -21.11 4.33
N ARG A 589 -8.80 -20.24 4.78
CA ARG A 589 -7.87 -19.49 3.92
C ARG A 589 -6.47 -20.06 4.07
N VAL A 590 -5.97 -20.71 3.01
CA VAL A 590 -4.59 -21.21 2.91
C VAL A 590 -3.79 -20.22 2.07
N ASN A 591 -2.86 -19.50 2.71
CA ASN A 591 -2.00 -18.53 2.03
C ASN A 591 -0.70 -19.21 1.59
N PHE A 592 -0.23 -18.93 0.38
CA PHE A 592 1.05 -19.45 -0.11
C PHE A 592 1.67 -18.50 -1.16
N ARG A 593 2.99 -18.40 -1.15
CA ARG A 593 3.75 -17.57 -2.10
C ARG A 593 4.47 -18.45 -3.09
N ALA A 594 4.61 -17.99 -4.33
CA ALA A 594 5.33 -18.71 -5.38
C ALA A 594 6.39 -17.80 -6.00
N ALA A 595 7.44 -18.40 -6.55
CA ALA A 595 8.42 -17.66 -7.33
C ALA A 595 7.72 -17.00 -8.55
N PRO A 596 7.93 -15.70 -8.86
CA PRO A 596 7.24 -15.07 -9.98
C PRO A 596 7.69 -15.54 -11.37
N ASP A 597 8.74 -16.37 -11.45
CA ASP A 597 9.29 -16.91 -12.69
C ASP A 597 8.81 -18.33 -13.01
N LEU A 598 7.74 -18.83 -12.35
CA LEU A 598 7.15 -20.12 -12.68
C LEU A 598 6.46 -20.09 -14.05
N PHE A 599 7.02 -20.87 -14.96
CA PHE A 599 6.58 -21.07 -16.34
C PHE A 599 6.02 -22.47 -16.54
N LEU A 600 4.90 -22.52 -17.26
CA LEU A 600 4.21 -23.73 -17.75
C LEU A 600 3.81 -23.47 -19.20
N TRP A 601 3.70 -24.53 -20.00
CA TRP A 601 3.29 -24.38 -21.39
C TRP A 601 1.76 -24.21 -21.52
N ASP A 602 1.32 -23.53 -22.58
CA ASP A 602 -0.10 -23.32 -22.87
C ASP A 602 -0.83 -24.68 -23.05
N GLY A 603 -1.70 -25.01 -22.08
CA GLY A 603 -2.44 -26.26 -21.98
C GLY A 603 -2.04 -27.17 -20.80
N ASP A 604 -0.92 -26.90 -20.13
CA ASP A 604 -0.56 -27.56 -18.87
C ASP A 604 -1.26 -26.91 -17.68
N THR A 605 -1.59 -27.70 -16.66
CA THR A 605 -2.36 -27.25 -15.48
C THR A 605 -1.73 -27.74 -14.19
N LEU A 606 -1.78 -26.92 -13.15
CA LEU A 606 -1.30 -27.25 -11.82
C LEU A 606 -2.34 -28.09 -11.05
N PRO A 607 -2.02 -29.32 -10.63
CA PRO A 607 -2.95 -30.14 -9.87
C PRO A 607 -2.97 -29.72 -8.40
N VAL A 608 -4.18 -29.46 -7.90
CA VAL A 608 -4.46 -29.31 -6.47
C VAL A 608 -5.39 -30.45 -6.07
N GLN A 609 -4.87 -31.40 -5.29
CA GLN A 609 -5.66 -32.49 -4.76
C GLN A 609 -6.33 -32.05 -3.47
N LEU A 610 -7.66 -32.08 -3.46
CA LEU A 610 -8.50 -31.79 -2.30
C LEU A 610 -9.20 -33.08 -1.86
N SER A 611 -8.88 -33.53 -0.66
CA SER A 611 -9.65 -34.52 0.07
C SER A 611 -10.53 -33.79 1.10
N TYR A 612 -11.84 -34.00 1.08
CA TYR A 612 -12.78 -33.24 1.91
C TYR A 612 -13.92 -34.11 2.42
N ARG A 613 -14.46 -33.74 3.59
CA ARG A 613 -15.58 -34.42 4.24
C ARG A 613 -16.64 -33.45 4.72
N PHE A 614 -17.87 -33.76 4.33
CA PHE A 614 -19.10 -33.18 4.87
C PHE A 614 -19.63 -34.01 6.05
N PRO A 615 -20.47 -33.42 6.91
CA PRO A 615 -21.24 -34.15 7.90
C PRO A 615 -21.97 -35.36 7.29
N SER A 616 -22.02 -36.48 8.03
CA SER A 616 -22.69 -37.73 7.63
C SER A 616 -24.15 -37.82 8.09
N GLU A 617 -24.76 -36.69 8.42
CA GLU A 617 -26.06 -36.61 9.07
C GLU A 617 -27.21 -36.50 8.07
N THR A 618 -28.37 -37.06 8.38
CA THR A 618 -29.51 -37.14 7.44
C THR A 618 -30.17 -35.79 7.12
N TRP A 619 -29.91 -34.76 7.91
CA TRP A 619 -30.50 -33.42 7.75
C TRP A 619 -29.86 -32.59 6.62
N ILE A 620 -28.68 -32.96 6.12
CA ILE A 620 -28.01 -32.25 5.02
C ILE A 620 -28.70 -32.53 3.68
N ASP A 621 -28.87 -31.49 2.87
CA ASP A 621 -29.27 -31.57 1.47
C ASP A 621 -28.00 -31.78 0.64
N GLU A 622 -27.68 -33.04 0.33
CA GLU A 622 -26.47 -33.42 -0.41
C GLU A 622 -26.47 -32.96 -1.87
N GLU A 623 -27.64 -32.59 -2.43
CA GLU A 623 -27.77 -32.07 -3.80
C GLU A 623 -27.52 -30.56 -3.86
N LYS A 624 -27.89 -29.81 -2.81
CA LYS A 624 -27.71 -28.34 -2.71
C LYS A 624 -26.47 -27.91 -1.89
N SER A 625 -25.75 -28.84 -1.26
CA SER A 625 -24.53 -28.57 -0.48
C SER A 625 -23.26 -28.70 -1.31
N PHE A 626 -22.34 -27.74 -1.18
CA PHE A 626 -21.09 -27.70 -1.96
C PHE A 626 -19.90 -27.18 -1.15
N LEU A 627 -18.70 -27.60 -1.52
CA LEU A 627 -17.44 -26.99 -1.10
C LEU A 627 -17.07 -25.99 -2.19
N ASN A 628 -17.24 -24.71 -1.88
CA ASN A 628 -16.85 -23.61 -2.76
C ASN A 628 -15.32 -23.47 -2.68
N VAL A 629 -14.67 -23.52 -3.83
CA VAL A 629 -13.22 -23.30 -3.97
C VAL A 629 -12.99 -22.01 -4.75
N GLY A 630 -12.22 -21.10 -4.16
CA GLY A 630 -11.76 -19.86 -4.78
C GLY A 630 -10.26 -19.66 -4.62
N LEU A 631 -9.67 -18.83 -5.47
CA LEU A 631 -8.25 -18.46 -5.43
C LEU A 631 -8.13 -16.96 -5.69
N ASN A 632 -7.45 -16.23 -4.82
CA ASN A 632 -7.21 -14.78 -4.97
C ASN A 632 -8.53 -13.99 -5.16
N GLY A 633 -9.59 -14.37 -4.42
CA GLY A 633 -10.93 -13.80 -4.53
C GLY A 633 -11.74 -14.22 -5.77
N THR A 634 -11.13 -14.95 -6.72
CA THR A 634 -11.80 -15.47 -7.91
C THR A 634 -12.43 -16.84 -7.60
N PHE A 635 -13.72 -16.99 -7.86
CA PHE A 635 -14.40 -18.27 -7.73
C PHE A 635 -13.92 -19.25 -8.82
N LEU A 636 -13.58 -20.49 -8.43
CA LEU A 636 -13.11 -21.51 -9.36
C LEU A 636 -14.14 -22.62 -9.59
N ARG A 637 -14.63 -23.26 -8.50
CA ARG A 637 -15.54 -24.41 -8.62
C ARG A 637 -16.31 -24.71 -7.34
N ASN A 638 -17.51 -25.27 -7.51
CA ASN A 638 -18.24 -25.99 -6.46
C ASN A 638 -17.95 -27.49 -6.55
N LEU A 639 -17.56 -28.11 -5.43
CA LEU A 639 -17.39 -29.56 -5.32
C LEU A 639 -18.59 -30.13 -4.53
N SER A 640 -19.29 -31.11 -5.10
CA SER A 640 -20.52 -31.68 -4.54
C SER A 640 -20.25 -32.72 -3.45
N VAL A 641 -21.23 -32.96 -2.56
CA VAL A 641 -21.13 -34.02 -1.54
C VAL A 641 -21.03 -35.41 -2.18
N ASN A 642 -21.80 -35.65 -3.24
CA ASN A 642 -21.85 -36.91 -3.98
C ASN A 642 -21.26 -36.78 -5.38
N LYS A 643 -20.76 -37.90 -5.92
CA LYS A 643 -20.22 -37.99 -7.29
C LYS A 643 -21.36 -37.84 -8.30
N VAL A 644 -21.20 -36.90 -9.23
CA VAL A 644 -22.19 -36.65 -10.28
C VAL A 644 -21.83 -37.43 -11.54
N GLY A 645 -22.62 -38.44 -11.88
CA GLY A 645 -22.42 -39.26 -13.08
C GLY A 645 -23.60 -40.19 -13.38
N LEU A 646 -23.76 -40.59 -14.65
CA LEU A 646 -24.89 -41.43 -15.08
C LEU A 646 -24.83 -42.84 -14.46
N LEU A 647 -23.63 -43.41 -14.30
CA LEU A 647 -23.42 -44.72 -13.69
C LEU A 647 -23.47 -44.64 -12.16
N GLU A 648 -22.91 -43.59 -11.60
CA GLU A 648 -22.87 -43.30 -10.16
C GLU A 648 -24.27 -43.05 -9.60
N ASN A 649 -25.14 -42.34 -10.32
CA ASN A 649 -26.55 -42.17 -9.93
C ASN A 649 -27.33 -43.50 -9.92
N ILE A 650 -26.97 -44.45 -10.79
CA ILE A 650 -27.56 -45.80 -10.79
C ILE A 650 -27.01 -46.61 -9.61
N TRP A 651 -25.70 -46.54 -9.35
CA TRP A 651 -25.04 -47.18 -8.21
C TRP A 651 -25.59 -46.71 -6.85
N HIS A 652 -25.80 -45.40 -6.71
CA HIS A 652 -26.42 -44.79 -5.53
C HIS A 652 -27.87 -45.27 -5.33
N ARG A 653 -28.67 -45.38 -6.41
CA ARG A 653 -30.03 -45.95 -6.35
C ARG A 653 -30.06 -47.43 -6.00
N LEU A 654 -28.96 -48.14 -6.19
CA LEU A 654 -28.76 -49.54 -5.78
C LEU A 654 -28.15 -49.68 -4.37
N GLY A 655 -27.98 -48.57 -3.63
CA GLY A 655 -27.53 -48.57 -2.23
C GLY A 655 -26.00 -48.58 -2.04
N GLY A 656 -25.22 -48.34 -3.10
CA GLY A 656 -23.76 -48.20 -2.99
C GLY A 656 -23.33 -46.80 -2.56
N ASP A 657 -22.20 -46.70 -1.84
CA ASP A 657 -21.60 -45.41 -1.48
C ASP A 657 -21.16 -44.64 -2.73
N ALA A 658 -21.65 -43.40 -2.84
CA ALA A 658 -21.42 -42.48 -3.94
C ALA A 658 -20.79 -41.15 -3.49
N ARG A 659 -20.37 -41.03 -2.21
CA ARG A 659 -19.77 -39.79 -1.70
C ARG A 659 -18.49 -39.42 -2.45
N GLN A 660 -18.33 -38.13 -2.71
CA GLN A 660 -17.15 -37.58 -3.36
C GLN A 660 -16.20 -37.01 -2.31
N GLU A 661 -15.36 -37.86 -1.69
CA GLU A 661 -14.40 -37.39 -0.69
C GLU A 661 -13.10 -36.83 -1.30
N LYS A 662 -12.86 -36.97 -2.61
CA LYS A 662 -11.62 -36.52 -3.28
C LYS A 662 -11.88 -35.86 -4.63
N TYR A 663 -11.10 -34.84 -4.95
CA TYR A 663 -11.12 -34.15 -6.25
C TYR A 663 -9.75 -33.56 -6.60
N THR A 664 -9.33 -33.67 -7.86
CA THR A 664 -8.15 -32.95 -8.37
C THR A 664 -8.62 -31.74 -9.17
N LEU A 665 -8.49 -30.56 -8.56
CA LEU A 665 -8.66 -29.29 -9.24
C LEU A 665 -7.45 -29.04 -10.15
N LYS A 666 -7.70 -28.48 -11.33
CA LYS A 666 -6.67 -28.08 -12.30
C LYS A 666 -6.66 -26.56 -12.34
N LEU A 667 -5.62 -25.95 -11.80
CA LEU A 667 -5.42 -24.50 -11.86
C LEU A 667 -4.65 -24.14 -13.13
N ASP A 668 -5.09 -23.08 -13.81
CA ASP A 668 -4.33 -22.51 -14.90
C ASP A 668 -3.11 -21.72 -14.35
N PRO A 669 -1.96 -21.72 -15.05
CA PRO A 669 -0.73 -21.09 -14.55
C PRO A 669 -0.87 -19.59 -14.24
N TYR A 670 -1.66 -18.86 -15.04
CA TYR A 670 -1.82 -17.40 -14.92
C TYR A 670 -2.60 -16.95 -13.67
N LEU A 671 -3.17 -17.88 -12.91
CA LEU A 671 -3.87 -17.61 -11.64
C LEU A 671 -2.92 -17.55 -10.43
N ILE A 672 -1.68 -18.06 -10.59
CA ILE A 672 -0.66 -18.07 -9.54
C ILE A 672 0.22 -16.83 -9.67
N TYR A 673 0.28 -16.05 -8.60
CA TYR A 673 1.11 -14.84 -8.49
C TYR A 673 2.17 -15.00 -7.38
N GLY A 674 2.90 -13.92 -7.08
CA GLY A 674 3.88 -13.91 -6.00
C GLY A 674 3.28 -14.16 -4.60
N ASP A 675 2.02 -13.77 -4.38
CA ASP A 675 1.27 -14.03 -3.15
C ASP A 675 -0.13 -14.55 -3.52
N ASN A 676 -0.57 -15.63 -2.87
CA ASN A 676 -1.82 -16.32 -3.20
C ASN A 676 -2.60 -16.74 -1.96
N GLN A 677 -3.92 -16.77 -2.09
CA GLN A 677 -4.85 -17.28 -1.08
C GLN A 677 -5.87 -18.23 -1.72
N LEU A 678 -5.74 -19.52 -1.38
CA LEU A 678 -6.77 -20.53 -1.64
C LEU A 678 -7.85 -20.42 -0.57
N GLN A 679 -9.10 -20.29 -0.99
CA GLN A 679 -10.28 -20.18 -0.13
C GLN A 679 -11.15 -21.43 -0.27
N LEU A 680 -11.45 -22.09 0.85
CA LEU A 680 -12.24 -23.31 0.93
C LEU A 680 -13.41 -23.10 1.90
N TYR A 681 -14.65 -23.10 1.39
CA TYR A 681 -15.85 -22.82 2.18
C TYR A 681 -16.93 -23.89 1.97
N PHE A 682 -17.33 -24.58 3.05
CA PHE A 682 -18.42 -25.56 3.00
C PHE A 682 -19.77 -24.82 3.04
N ASN A 683 -20.35 -24.60 1.87
CA ASN A 683 -21.69 -24.06 1.71
C ASN A 683 -22.73 -25.16 1.96
N ILE A 684 -22.92 -25.49 3.24
CA ILE A 684 -23.86 -26.51 3.68
C ILE A 684 -25.29 -25.99 3.56
N LYS A 685 -26.18 -26.80 2.99
CA LYS A 685 -27.63 -26.55 2.93
C LYS A 685 -28.38 -27.64 3.71
N PRO A 686 -29.14 -27.29 4.75
CA PRO A 686 -30.03 -28.23 5.42
C PRO A 686 -31.33 -28.43 4.64
N LYS A 687 -31.86 -29.66 4.61
CA LYS A 687 -33.14 -30.02 3.96
C LYS A 687 -34.32 -29.22 4.53
N GLU A 688 -35.35 -29.03 3.73
CA GLU A 688 -36.57 -28.27 4.09
C GLU A 688 -37.29 -28.79 5.35
N ASN A 689 -37.10 -30.06 5.71
CA ASN A 689 -37.63 -30.68 6.94
C ASN A 689 -36.61 -30.82 8.10
N ALA A 690 -35.40 -30.30 7.98
CA ALA A 690 -34.39 -30.35 9.05
C ALA A 690 -34.87 -29.58 10.31
N PRO A 691 -34.71 -30.13 11.53
CA PRO A 691 -35.14 -29.47 12.76
C PRO A 691 -34.27 -28.25 13.09
N CYS A 692 -34.86 -27.18 13.62
CA CYS A 692 -34.16 -25.91 13.83
C CYS A 692 -32.96 -26.02 14.82
N SER A 693 -32.96 -27.02 15.71
CA SER A 693 -31.83 -27.36 16.60
C SER A 693 -30.55 -27.79 15.87
N VAL A 694 -30.62 -28.13 14.58
CA VAL A 694 -29.43 -28.38 13.74
C VAL A 694 -28.74 -27.06 13.37
N LEU A 695 -29.51 -25.97 13.23
CA LEU A 695 -28.97 -24.67 12.84
C LEU A 695 -28.16 -24.02 13.99
N THR A 696 -28.46 -24.39 15.23
CA THR A 696 -27.75 -23.93 16.44
C THR A 696 -26.69 -24.91 16.95
N ASN A 697 -26.40 -26.01 16.23
CA ASN A 697 -25.49 -27.06 16.70
C ASN A 697 -24.02 -26.84 16.29
N ASN A 698 -23.20 -26.40 17.23
CA ASN A 698 -21.77 -26.19 17.05
C ASN A 698 -20.92 -27.49 16.96
N ASN A 699 -21.51 -28.68 17.16
CA ASN A 699 -20.80 -29.96 17.02
C ASN A 699 -20.71 -30.46 15.57
N ILE A 700 -21.41 -29.81 14.64
CA ILE A 700 -21.30 -30.09 13.19
C ILE A 700 -19.86 -29.78 12.77
N LYS A 701 -19.18 -30.73 12.12
CA LYS A 701 -17.79 -30.57 11.67
C LYS A 701 -17.64 -30.90 10.19
N SER A 702 -16.95 -30.03 9.48
CA SER A 702 -16.51 -30.22 8.10
C SER A 702 -14.99 -30.17 8.06
N ARG A 703 -14.35 -30.97 7.20
CA ARG A 703 -12.88 -31.11 7.20
C ARG A 703 -12.31 -31.18 5.80
N ILE A 704 -11.16 -30.54 5.60
CA ILE A 704 -10.21 -30.85 4.54
C ILE A 704 -9.17 -31.81 5.14
N GLU A 705 -8.94 -32.97 4.53
CA GLU A 705 -8.03 -33.99 5.08
C GLU A 705 -6.56 -33.66 4.77
N ASP A 706 -5.65 -34.12 5.64
CA ASP A 706 -4.20 -33.81 5.60
C ASP A 706 -3.45 -34.36 4.37
N ASP A 707 -4.08 -35.22 3.57
CA ASP A 707 -3.54 -35.68 2.28
C ASP A 707 -3.89 -34.76 1.10
N SER A 708 -4.51 -33.61 1.37
CA SER A 708 -4.73 -32.54 0.38
C SER A 708 -3.44 -31.77 0.13
N PHE A 709 -3.09 -31.54 -1.14
CA PHE A 709 -1.84 -30.90 -1.54
C PHE A 709 -1.96 -30.03 -2.80
N ILE A 710 -1.01 -29.12 -2.97
CA ILE A 710 -0.72 -28.39 -4.21
C ILE A 710 0.58 -28.96 -4.77
N ASP A 711 0.64 -29.21 -6.08
CA ASP A 711 1.85 -29.71 -6.74
C ASP A 711 2.31 -28.74 -7.84
N LEU A 712 3.53 -28.23 -7.66
CA LEU A 712 4.22 -27.32 -8.57
C LEU A 712 5.48 -27.98 -9.19
N SER A 713 5.73 -29.27 -8.93
CA SER A 713 6.97 -29.98 -9.32
C SER A 713 7.19 -30.15 -10.84
N HIS A 714 6.20 -29.76 -11.64
CA HIS A 714 6.26 -29.77 -13.11
C HIS A 714 6.43 -28.38 -13.73
N THR A 715 6.49 -27.33 -12.90
CA THR A 715 6.84 -25.97 -13.33
C THR A 715 8.31 -25.86 -13.75
N ARG A 716 8.66 -24.76 -14.43
CA ARG A 716 10.04 -24.40 -14.79
C ARG A 716 10.30 -22.96 -14.40
N HIS A 717 11.48 -22.64 -13.89
CA HIS A 717 11.87 -21.26 -13.62
C HIS A 717 12.33 -20.57 -14.91
N PHE A 718 11.46 -19.81 -15.57
CA PHE A 718 11.78 -19.03 -16.77
C PHE A 718 10.86 -17.81 -16.87
N THR A 719 11.44 -16.63 -17.13
CA THR A 719 10.65 -15.42 -17.34
C THR A 719 11.36 -14.37 -18.19
N LEU A 720 10.62 -13.34 -18.59
CA LEU A 720 11.17 -12.12 -19.19
C LEU A 720 11.43 -11.08 -18.10
N LEU A 721 12.58 -10.41 -18.16
CA LEU A 721 12.97 -9.28 -17.33
C LEU A 721 13.39 -8.09 -18.23
N PRO A 722 13.28 -6.82 -17.80
CA PRO A 722 12.65 -6.32 -16.58
C PRO A 722 11.15 -6.63 -16.47
N ASN A 723 10.68 -6.83 -15.24
CA ASN A 723 9.27 -6.76 -14.87
C ASN A 723 9.12 -6.34 -13.40
N LEU A 724 8.62 -5.11 -13.18
CA LEU A 724 8.49 -4.50 -11.85
C LEU A 724 7.44 -5.18 -10.97
N SER A 725 6.44 -5.87 -11.53
CA SER A 725 5.42 -6.57 -10.71
C SER A 725 6.03 -7.70 -9.89
N TYR A 726 7.06 -8.38 -10.41
CA TYR A 726 7.82 -9.40 -9.69
C TYR A 726 8.67 -8.81 -8.57
N PHE A 727 9.20 -7.61 -8.77
CA PHE A 727 9.97 -6.88 -7.78
C PHE A 727 9.10 -6.43 -6.61
N VAL A 728 7.97 -5.76 -6.85
CA VAL A 728 7.12 -5.29 -5.75
C VAL A 728 6.33 -6.40 -5.06
N GLY A 729 6.00 -7.48 -5.78
CA GLY A 729 5.28 -8.63 -5.24
C GLY A 729 6.14 -9.61 -4.43
N ALA A 730 7.39 -9.86 -4.86
CA ALA A 730 8.24 -10.89 -4.23
C ALA A 730 9.74 -10.54 -4.16
N SER A 731 10.12 -9.27 -4.41
CA SER A 731 11.51 -8.79 -4.48
C SER A 731 12.39 -9.54 -5.50
N PHE A 732 11.77 -10.14 -6.52
CA PHE A 732 12.47 -10.89 -7.58
C PHE A 732 13.05 -9.92 -8.64
N PRO A 733 14.25 -10.16 -9.21
CA PRO A 733 15.08 -11.37 -9.10
C PRO A 733 16.00 -11.44 -7.88
N PHE A 734 16.08 -10.39 -7.05
CA PHE A 734 17.00 -10.34 -5.90
C PHE A 734 16.73 -11.48 -4.89
N SER A 735 15.45 -11.75 -4.62
CA SER A 735 14.97 -12.84 -3.75
C SER A 735 15.21 -14.26 -4.28
N ARG A 736 15.68 -14.42 -5.53
CA ARG A 736 16.05 -15.75 -6.08
C ARG A 736 17.10 -16.45 -5.21
N LEU A 737 17.96 -15.68 -4.55
CA LEU A 737 18.77 -16.12 -3.41
C LEU A 737 18.31 -15.30 -2.20
N ALA A 738 17.63 -15.95 -1.26
CA ALA A 738 16.92 -15.28 -0.18
C ALA A 738 17.83 -14.49 0.79
N ASP A 739 19.13 -14.78 0.77
CA ASP A 739 20.17 -14.10 1.57
C ASP A 739 20.78 -12.85 0.90
N TYR A 740 20.39 -12.54 -0.35
CA TYR A 740 20.95 -11.47 -1.19
C TYR A 740 22.46 -11.63 -1.54
N SER A 741 22.99 -12.85 -1.50
CA SER A 741 24.40 -13.16 -1.82
C SER A 741 24.82 -12.86 -3.27
N GLN A 742 23.88 -12.59 -4.18
CA GLN A 742 24.13 -12.07 -5.53
C GLN A 742 23.48 -10.71 -5.79
N THR A 743 23.29 -9.90 -4.74
CA THR A 743 22.70 -8.56 -4.85
C THR A 743 23.64 -7.51 -4.26
N VAL A 744 23.71 -6.35 -4.93
CA VAL A 744 24.31 -5.12 -4.41
C VAL A 744 23.18 -4.12 -4.16
N LEU A 745 23.14 -3.59 -2.95
CA LEU A 745 22.27 -2.47 -2.57
C LEU A 745 23.09 -1.19 -2.76
N LEU A 746 22.68 -0.33 -3.68
CA LEU A 746 23.48 0.80 -4.14
C LEU A 746 22.82 2.13 -3.78
N LEU A 747 23.58 2.99 -3.11
CA LEU A 747 23.19 4.36 -2.79
C LEU A 747 24.13 5.37 -3.47
N PRO A 748 23.77 6.66 -3.53
CA PRO A 748 24.69 7.72 -3.92
C PRO A 748 25.90 7.79 -2.99
N SER A 749 26.96 8.50 -3.40
CA SER A 749 28.18 8.63 -2.59
C SER A 749 27.95 9.33 -1.25
N ILE A 750 26.95 10.21 -1.18
CA ILE A 750 26.49 10.90 0.03
C ILE A 750 24.96 10.74 0.04
N PRO A 751 24.41 9.66 0.63
CA PRO A 751 22.98 9.45 0.63
C PRO A 751 22.26 10.40 1.61
N SER A 752 20.98 10.68 1.35
CA SER A 752 20.06 11.34 2.28
C SER A 752 19.55 10.37 3.37
N ASN A 753 18.75 10.87 4.33
CA ASN A 753 18.07 10.00 5.28
C ASN A 753 16.93 9.21 4.63
N ALA A 754 16.19 9.82 3.70
CA ALA A 754 15.13 9.15 2.96
C ALA A 754 15.68 8.02 2.09
N GLU A 755 16.81 8.23 1.40
CA GLU A 755 17.46 7.21 0.57
C GLU A 755 17.89 5.97 1.37
N ILE A 756 18.40 6.16 2.59
CA ILE A 756 18.70 5.03 3.49
C ILE A 756 17.40 4.41 4.00
N SER A 757 16.40 5.20 4.44
CA SER A 757 15.11 4.70 4.95
C SER A 757 14.43 3.78 3.94
N THR A 758 14.32 4.22 2.69
CA THR A 758 13.69 3.46 1.60
C THR A 758 14.48 2.19 1.24
N LEU A 759 15.81 2.20 1.31
CA LEU A 759 16.61 0.97 1.17
C LEU A 759 16.31 -0.03 2.30
N LEU A 760 16.19 0.44 3.55
CA LEU A 760 15.86 -0.40 4.70
C LEU A 760 14.42 -0.91 4.68
N GLU A 761 13.47 -0.12 4.18
CA GLU A 761 12.07 -0.52 3.94
C GLU A 761 11.97 -1.61 2.87
N MET A 762 12.74 -1.50 1.79
CA MET A 762 12.83 -2.55 0.78
C MET A 762 13.53 -3.82 1.31
N ALA A 763 14.52 -3.68 2.19
CA ALA A 763 15.10 -4.82 2.90
C ALA A 763 14.06 -5.51 3.81
N GLY A 764 13.27 -4.73 4.55
CA GLY A 764 12.13 -5.19 5.35
C GLY A 764 11.09 -5.95 4.53
N ARG A 765 10.66 -5.36 3.41
CA ARG A 765 9.71 -5.97 2.47
C ARG A 765 10.25 -7.26 1.86
N SER A 766 11.53 -7.31 1.53
CA SER A 766 12.17 -8.52 0.98
C SER A 766 12.27 -9.64 2.02
N GLY A 767 12.65 -9.32 3.26
CA GLY A 767 12.62 -10.30 4.36
C GLY A 767 11.20 -10.83 4.59
N ASN A 768 10.19 -9.96 4.61
CA ASN A 768 8.78 -10.35 4.67
C ASN A 768 8.37 -11.24 3.47
N ALA A 769 8.88 -10.99 2.27
CA ALA A 769 8.61 -11.78 1.07
C ALA A 769 9.20 -13.20 1.16
N THR A 770 10.45 -13.35 1.56
CA THR A 770 11.20 -14.62 1.53
C THR A 770 11.11 -15.44 2.82
N GLY A 771 10.98 -14.78 3.98
CA GLY A 771 11.14 -15.39 5.29
C GLY A 771 12.60 -15.53 5.75
N VAL A 772 13.55 -14.91 5.04
CA VAL A 772 14.99 -14.94 5.36
C VAL A 772 15.51 -13.52 5.51
N ALA A 773 16.25 -13.25 6.58
CA ALA A 773 16.94 -11.97 6.73
C ALA A 773 18.12 -11.90 5.76
N LEU A 774 18.43 -10.71 5.23
CA LEU A 774 19.37 -10.50 4.13
C LEU A 774 20.84 -10.60 4.58
N SER A 775 21.23 -11.75 5.12
CA SER A 775 22.52 -12.00 5.78
C SER A 775 23.73 -11.69 4.89
N ASN A 776 23.64 -11.95 3.59
CA ASN A 776 24.73 -11.75 2.62
C ASN A 776 24.53 -10.54 1.69
N ASN A 777 23.69 -9.57 2.10
CA ASN A 777 23.58 -8.29 1.40
C ASN A 777 24.93 -7.57 1.32
N SER A 778 25.11 -6.73 0.28
CA SER A 778 26.29 -5.90 0.08
C SER A 778 25.86 -4.47 -0.23
N VAL A 779 26.02 -3.54 0.72
CA VAL A 779 25.75 -2.10 0.50
C VAL A 779 26.98 -1.41 -0.09
N MET A 780 26.78 -0.51 -1.04
CA MET A 780 27.83 0.36 -1.62
C MET A 780 27.31 1.80 -1.76
N PHE A 781 28.19 2.78 -1.53
CA PHE A 781 27.91 4.20 -1.77
C PHE A 781 28.71 4.68 -2.97
N GLY A 782 28.02 5.21 -3.99
CA GLY A 782 28.61 5.57 -5.28
C GLY A 782 28.98 4.36 -6.15
N ILE A 783 29.17 4.60 -7.45
CA ILE A 783 29.57 3.56 -8.39
C ILE A 783 31.10 3.33 -8.26
N PRO A 784 31.58 2.10 -8.00
CA PRO A 784 32.99 1.83 -7.82
C PRO A 784 33.77 1.98 -9.14
N ALA A 785 34.81 2.81 -9.13
CA ALA A 785 35.68 3.05 -10.29
C ALA A 785 36.57 1.85 -10.68
N GLY A 786 36.67 0.81 -9.84
CA GLY A 786 37.50 -0.36 -10.13
C GLY A 786 37.61 -1.36 -8.96
N GLY A 787 38.54 -2.30 -9.09
CA GLY A 787 38.89 -3.26 -8.05
C GLY A 787 37.82 -4.33 -7.76
N THR A 788 37.91 -4.93 -6.57
CA THR A 788 37.02 -6.01 -6.12
C THR A 788 35.55 -5.58 -6.03
N SER A 789 35.28 -4.31 -5.67
CA SER A 789 33.92 -3.76 -5.63
C SER A 789 33.27 -3.70 -7.01
N LEU A 790 34.01 -3.34 -8.06
CA LEU A 790 33.50 -3.38 -9.44
C LEU A 790 33.25 -4.82 -9.90
N GLY A 791 34.15 -5.75 -9.57
CA GLY A 791 33.94 -7.18 -9.84
C GLY A 791 32.72 -7.76 -9.11
N ARG A 792 32.41 -7.27 -7.90
CA ARG A 792 31.19 -7.62 -7.15
C ARG A 792 29.93 -7.05 -7.83
N LEU A 793 29.98 -5.81 -8.33
CA LEU A 793 28.89 -5.17 -9.06
C LEU A 793 28.57 -5.91 -10.38
N GLN A 794 29.59 -6.28 -11.17
CA GLN A 794 29.45 -7.04 -12.42
C GLN A 794 28.78 -8.41 -12.22
N ASN A 795 28.99 -9.06 -11.08
CA ASN A 795 28.49 -10.40 -10.80
C ASN A 795 27.14 -10.42 -10.04
N SER A 796 26.55 -9.26 -9.76
CA SER A 796 25.35 -9.12 -8.93
C SER A 796 24.22 -8.39 -9.67
N ASP A 797 22.99 -8.65 -9.27
CA ASP A 797 21.85 -7.79 -9.57
C ASP A 797 21.90 -6.55 -8.66
N VAL A 798 21.48 -5.38 -9.15
CA VAL A 798 21.63 -4.10 -8.43
C VAL A 798 20.27 -3.54 -8.06
N LEU A 799 20.05 -3.31 -6.76
CA LEU A 799 18.93 -2.53 -6.25
C LEU A 799 19.45 -1.16 -5.81
N ALA A 800 19.12 -0.11 -6.56
CA ALA A 800 19.54 1.25 -6.30
C ALA A 800 18.40 2.11 -5.72
N VAL A 801 18.75 3.12 -4.93
CA VAL A 801 17.82 4.15 -4.43
C VAL A 801 18.47 5.51 -4.64
N SER A 802 17.73 6.49 -5.16
CA SER A 802 18.18 7.88 -5.26
C SER A 802 17.04 8.88 -5.45
N THR A 803 17.29 10.14 -5.13
CA THR A 803 16.47 11.27 -5.59
C THR A 803 17.04 11.88 -6.88
N LEU A 804 16.24 12.68 -7.60
CA LEU A 804 16.70 13.41 -8.79
C LEU A 804 17.78 14.47 -8.49
N SER A 805 17.91 14.92 -7.24
CA SER A 805 19.01 15.81 -6.80
C SER A 805 20.41 15.16 -6.95
N GLN A 806 20.50 13.83 -6.94
CA GLN A 806 21.75 13.06 -7.08
C GLN A 806 22.21 12.95 -8.54
N THR A 807 22.24 14.08 -9.25
CA THR A 807 22.43 14.18 -10.70
C THR A 807 23.60 13.36 -11.26
N ALA A 808 24.80 13.51 -10.68
CA ALA A 808 26.00 12.80 -11.13
C ALA A 808 25.90 11.27 -10.96
N PHE A 809 25.27 10.80 -9.87
CA PHE A 809 25.02 9.38 -9.65
C PHE A 809 24.00 8.84 -10.66
N ASN A 810 22.88 9.55 -10.83
CA ASN A 810 21.81 9.16 -11.75
C ASN A 810 22.28 9.12 -13.22
N GLN A 811 23.05 10.12 -13.66
CA GLN A 811 23.62 10.15 -15.01
C GLN A 811 24.57 8.98 -15.28
N ALA A 812 25.38 8.58 -14.29
CA ALA A 812 26.26 7.43 -14.40
C ALA A 812 25.50 6.08 -14.34
N MET A 813 24.45 5.98 -13.52
CA MET A 813 23.56 4.80 -13.44
C MET A 813 22.80 4.52 -14.74
N LEU A 814 22.38 5.58 -15.43
CA LEU A 814 21.50 5.52 -16.62
C LEU A 814 22.27 5.61 -17.94
N GLN A 815 23.60 5.68 -17.91
CA GLN A 815 24.44 5.73 -19.10
C GLN A 815 24.21 4.51 -20.01
N GLY A 816 23.92 4.75 -21.29
CA GLY A 816 23.63 3.70 -22.27
C GLY A 816 22.23 3.06 -22.15
N THR A 817 21.37 3.56 -21.26
CA THR A 817 19.97 3.12 -21.13
C THR A 817 19.02 4.00 -21.96
N PRO A 818 17.74 3.59 -22.15
CA PRO A 818 16.70 4.44 -22.73
C PRO A 818 16.36 5.68 -21.89
N TYR A 819 16.69 5.67 -20.59
CA TYR A 819 16.41 6.78 -19.68
C TYR A 819 17.51 7.85 -19.74
N GLU A 820 17.20 9.08 -19.38
CA GLU A 820 18.16 10.17 -19.20
C GLU A 820 17.72 11.14 -18.10
N VAL A 821 18.68 11.85 -17.50
CA VAL A 821 18.40 12.83 -16.43
C VAL A 821 18.98 14.19 -16.81
N ASN A 822 18.10 15.17 -16.92
CA ASN A 822 18.43 16.54 -17.32
C ASN A 822 18.09 17.53 -16.19
N ARG A 823 19.13 17.99 -15.48
CA ARG A 823 19.08 18.82 -14.26
C ARG A 823 18.24 18.21 -13.13
N HIS A 824 16.92 18.26 -13.22
CA HIS A 824 15.98 17.80 -12.19
C HIS A 824 14.82 16.96 -12.75
N THR A 825 14.78 16.69 -14.07
CA THR A 825 13.78 15.80 -14.67
C THR A 825 14.41 14.47 -15.10
N LEU A 826 13.66 13.38 -14.97
CA LEU A 826 13.92 12.11 -15.64
C LEU A 826 13.15 12.12 -16.96
N GLY A 827 13.81 11.79 -18.06
CA GLY A 827 13.21 11.63 -19.38
C GLY A 827 13.45 10.24 -19.96
N VAL A 828 12.76 9.94 -21.04
CA VAL A 828 12.91 8.71 -21.83
C VAL A 828 13.20 9.10 -23.28
N LYS A 829 14.35 8.63 -23.79
CA LYS A 829 14.79 8.89 -25.17
C LYS A 829 13.77 8.36 -26.17
N GLU A 830 13.37 9.20 -27.12
CA GLU A 830 12.52 8.77 -28.23
C GLU A 830 13.25 7.68 -29.07
N PRO A 831 12.61 6.53 -29.34
CA PRO A 831 13.24 5.44 -30.07
C PRO A 831 13.36 5.80 -31.56
N THR A 832 14.55 5.60 -32.13
CA THR A 832 14.77 5.90 -33.55
C THR A 832 13.99 4.96 -34.46
N LEU A 833 13.81 5.33 -35.74
CA LEU A 833 13.22 4.43 -36.74
C LEU A 833 13.94 3.07 -36.81
N LEU A 834 15.26 3.05 -36.59
CA LEU A 834 16.06 1.83 -36.60
C LEU A 834 15.84 0.99 -35.33
N ASP A 835 15.64 1.62 -34.16
CA ASP A 835 15.29 0.93 -32.92
C ASP A 835 13.89 0.33 -32.96
N ASN A 836 12.94 1.02 -33.59
CA ASN A 836 11.57 0.52 -33.81
C ASN A 836 11.56 -0.65 -34.81
N LEU A 837 12.29 -0.56 -35.93
CA LEU A 837 12.47 -1.69 -36.86
C LEU A 837 13.15 -2.88 -36.18
N ARG A 838 14.18 -2.65 -35.36
CA ARG A 838 14.83 -3.70 -34.58
C ARG A 838 13.88 -4.30 -33.55
N GLY A 839 13.11 -3.49 -32.84
CA GLY A 839 12.08 -3.91 -31.89
C GLY A 839 11.07 -4.84 -32.57
N TRP A 840 10.48 -4.40 -33.68
CA TRP A 840 9.56 -5.20 -34.48
C TRP A 840 10.16 -6.55 -34.92
N LEU A 841 11.35 -6.55 -35.55
CA LEU A 841 12.03 -7.78 -35.94
C LEU A 841 12.34 -8.69 -34.73
N THR A 842 12.59 -8.10 -33.56
CA THR A 842 12.82 -8.83 -32.30
C THR A 842 11.54 -9.21 -31.54
N GLY A 843 10.35 -9.03 -32.13
CA GLY A 843 9.08 -9.39 -31.49
C GLY A 843 8.65 -8.44 -30.36
N ASP A 844 9.26 -7.26 -30.27
CA ASP A 844 9.02 -6.27 -29.24
C ASP A 844 8.22 -5.08 -29.82
N TRP A 845 6.90 -5.27 -29.87
CA TRP A 845 5.96 -4.40 -30.59
C TRP A 845 5.33 -3.30 -29.73
N TYR A 846 5.31 -3.47 -28.41
CA TYR A 846 4.48 -2.69 -27.49
C TYR A 846 5.31 -1.80 -26.56
N ARG A 847 6.33 -1.12 -27.10
CA ARG A 847 7.10 -0.12 -26.36
C ARG A 847 6.35 1.22 -26.33
N GLN A 848 6.34 1.86 -25.18
CA GLN A 848 5.60 3.08 -24.85
C GLN A 848 6.56 4.21 -24.40
N ALA A 849 7.76 4.26 -25.00
CA ALA A 849 8.82 5.19 -24.61
C ALA A 849 8.36 6.66 -24.69
N VAL A 850 7.67 7.05 -25.75
CA VAL A 850 7.16 8.42 -25.96
C VAL A 850 6.04 8.78 -24.97
N ASP A 851 5.16 7.82 -24.63
CA ASP A 851 4.10 8.06 -23.64
C ASP A 851 4.67 8.18 -22.22
N ALA A 852 5.71 7.40 -21.91
CA ALA A 852 6.44 7.49 -20.65
C ALA A 852 7.18 8.83 -20.52
N ASP A 853 7.83 9.31 -21.58
CA ASP A 853 8.51 10.62 -21.60
C ASP A 853 7.53 11.77 -21.40
N ARG A 854 6.41 11.78 -22.14
CA ARG A 854 5.33 12.77 -21.99
C ARG A 854 4.74 12.76 -20.59
N TYR A 855 4.63 11.59 -19.95
CA TYR A 855 4.12 11.50 -18.59
C TYR A 855 5.15 12.00 -17.56
N LEU A 856 6.42 11.62 -17.68
CA LEU A 856 7.49 12.10 -16.81
C LEU A 856 7.72 13.62 -16.91
N SER A 857 7.66 14.18 -18.12
CA SER A 857 7.84 15.61 -18.36
C SER A 857 6.65 16.48 -17.96
N SER A 858 5.49 15.89 -17.68
CA SER A 858 4.28 16.61 -17.24
C SER A 858 3.96 16.49 -15.75
N ASN A 859 4.77 15.78 -14.96
CA ASN A 859 4.57 15.62 -13.51
C ASN A 859 5.81 16.11 -12.76
N GLU A 860 5.66 17.16 -11.93
CA GLU A 860 6.77 17.74 -11.16
C GLU A 860 7.05 17.00 -9.85
N GLU A 861 6.01 16.43 -9.22
CA GLU A 861 6.13 15.62 -8.01
C GLU A 861 5.73 14.16 -8.27
N TRP A 862 6.73 13.29 -8.28
CA TRP A 862 6.53 11.85 -8.44
C TRP A 862 7.61 11.02 -7.74
N ARG A 863 7.28 9.74 -7.56
CA ARG A 863 8.09 8.67 -6.95
C ARG A 863 7.82 7.34 -7.63
N GLY A 864 8.77 6.42 -7.68
CA GLY A 864 8.55 5.15 -8.37
C GLY A 864 9.81 4.33 -8.65
N PHE A 865 9.71 3.49 -9.68
CA PHE A 865 10.73 2.50 -10.05
C PHE A 865 11.00 2.53 -11.54
N ILE A 866 12.27 2.42 -11.90
CA ILE A 866 12.72 2.07 -13.24
C ILE A 866 13.56 0.80 -13.17
N SER A 867 13.43 -0.08 -14.15
CA SER A 867 14.21 -1.30 -14.26
C SER A 867 14.74 -1.50 -15.66
N TYR A 868 15.98 -1.97 -15.74
CA TYR A 868 16.69 -2.13 -16.99
C TYR A 868 17.81 -3.17 -16.85
N ARG A 869 18.31 -3.64 -17.99
CA ARG A 869 19.44 -4.58 -18.04
C ARG A 869 20.72 -3.89 -17.55
N SER A 870 21.48 -4.56 -16.70
CA SER A 870 22.68 -4.00 -16.08
C SER A 870 23.73 -3.56 -17.12
N PRO A 871 24.23 -2.31 -17.05
CA PRO A 871 25.35 -1.86 -17.88
C PRO A 871 26.64 -2.67 -17.66
N TRP A 872 26.80 -3.24 -16.46
CA TRP A 872 27.99 -3.99 -16.06
C TRP A 872 27.91 -5.49 -16.39
N SER A 873 26.72 -6.02 -16.68
CA SER A 873 26.55 -7.43 -17.04
C SER A 873 25.27 -7.72 -17.83
N HIS A 874 25.44 -8.39 -18.97
CA HIS A 874 24.33 -8.82 -19.81
C HIS A 874 23.39 -9.85 -19.18
N SER A 875 23.74 -10.48 -18.05
CA SER A 875 22.87 -11.45 -17.35
C SER A 875 22.17 -10.88 -16.12
N ARG A 876 22.41 -9.62 -15.77
CA ARG A 876 21.94 -8.99 -14.52
C ARG A 876 20.96 -7.86 -14.76
N LEU A 877 20.15 -7.59 -13.75
CA LEU A 877 19.14 -6.54 -13.71
C LEU A 877 19.58 -5.38 -12.81
N VAL A 878 19.18 -4.17 -13.17
CA VAL A 878 19.09 -3.03 -12.26
C VAL A 878 17.61 -2.76 -11.99
N VAL A 879 17.25 -2.59 -10.72
CA VAL A 879 16.02 -1.89 -10.31
C VAL A 879 16.48 -0.66 -9.54
N MET A 880 16.02 0.51 -9.96
CA MET A 880 16.37 1.79 -9.36
C MET A 880 15.08 2.44 -8.87
N THR A 881 15.03 2.66 -7.56
CA THR A 881 13.94 3.39 -6.90
C THR A 881 14.28 4.87 -6.97
N VAL A 882 13.43 5.65 -7.63
CA VAL A 882 13.70 7.06 -7.92
C VAL A 882 12.51 7.90 -7.48
N ALA A 883 12.81 9.04 -6.86
CA ALA A 883 11.82 10.09 -6.62
C ALA A 883 12.39 11.45 -6.95
N THR A 884 11.50 12.40 -7.19
CA THR A 884 11.81 13.81 -7.44
C THR A 884 12.59 14.45 -6.28
N ASN A 885 12.16 14.22 -5.04
CA ASN A 885 12.81 14.71 -3.82
C ASN A 885 12.67 13.71 -2.64
N ASP A 886 13.31 14.00 -1.50
CA ASP A 886 13.29 13.15 -0.30
C ASP A 886 11.89 12.98 0.30
N ALA A 887 11.05 14.01 0.26
CA ALA A 887 9.68 13.94 0.79
C ALA A 887 8.83 12.96 -0.02
N GLN A 888 8.90 13.05 -1.35
CA GLN A 888 8.29 12.11 -2.27
C GLN A 888 8.88 10.69 -2.07
N LEU A 889 10.19 10.54 -1.89
CA LEU A 889 10.80 9.23 -1.62
C LEU A 889 10.24 8.58 -0.33
N SER A 890 10.05 9.36 0.73
CA SER A 890 9.53 8.87 2.03
C SER A 890 8.08 8.36 1.96
N ARG A 891 7.23 8.90 1.07
CA ARG A 891 5.84 8.46 0.88
C ARG A 891 5.73 7.07 0.25
N LEU A 892 6.78 6.60 -0.45
CA LEU A 892 6.78 5.35 -1.21
C LEU A 892 6.47 4.12 -0.34
N HIS A 893 6.89 4.11 0.93
CA HIS A 893 6.55 3.03 1.85
C HIS A 893 5.02 2.85 1.96
N GLN A 894 4.31 3.94 2.19
CA GLN A 894 2.87 3.95 2.38
C GLN A 894 2.15 3.51 1.10
N ASP A 895 2.58 3.97 -0.06
CA ASP A 895 2.03 3.52 -1.36
C ASP A 895 2.12 2.01 -1.53
N LEU A 896 3.27 1.44 -1.18
CA LEU A 896 3.55 0.01 -1.33
C LEU A 896 2.74 -0.86 -0.35
N THR A 897 2.10 -0.26 0.67
CA THR A 897 1.08 -0.95 1.49
C THR A 897 -0.28 -1.05 0.78
N SER A 898 -0.58 -0.16 -0.18
CA SER A 898 -1.85 -0.15 -0.90
C SER A 898 -1.91 -1.30 -1.91
N PRO A 899 -2.90 -2.22 -1.79
CA PRO A 899 -3.08 -3.30 -2.77
C PRO A 899 -3.35 -2.78 -4.18
N ARG A 900 -4.04 -1.63 -4.29
CA ARG A 900 -4.35 -0.98 -5.59
C ARG A 900 -3.09 -0.48 -6.29
N ILE A 901 -2.17 0.16 -5.58
CA ILE A 901 -0.93 0.66 -6.16
C ILE A 901 -0.02 -0.52 -6.52
N ASN A 902 0.17 -1.46 -5.60
CA ASN A 902 0.98 -2.66 -5.80
C ASN A 902 0.53 -3.49 -7.03
N ALA A 903 -0.79 -3.64 -7.24
CA ALA A 903 -1.34 -4.32 -8.43
C ALA A 903 -1.21 -3.52 -9.74
N GLY A 904 -0.99 -2.21 -9.67
CA GLY A 904 -0.78 -1.32 -10.81
C GLY A 904 0.68 -1.27 -11.30
N ILE A 905 1.65 -1.54 -10.43
CA ILE A 905 3.09 -1.53 -10.76
C ILE A 905 3.42 -2.70 -11.69
N ARG A 906 3.75 -2.38 -12.95
CA ARG A 906 3.98 -3.33 -14.05
C ARG A 906 5.05 -2.81 -15.00
N GLY A 907 5.43 -3.63 -15.99
CA GLY A 907 6.37 -3.22 -17.03
C GLY A 907 7.77 -2.97 -16.45
N ASP A 908 8.45 -1.94 -16.95
CA ASP A 908 9.82 -1.60 -16.53
C ASP A 908 9.97 -0.15 -16.06
N THR A 909 8.94 0.67 -16.19
CA THR A 909 8.78 1.97 -15.54
C THR A 909 7.45 1.99 -14.80
N ALA A 910 7.46 2.40 -13.53
CA ALA A 910 6.27 2.57 -12.71
C ALA A 910 6.40 3.88 -11.92
N ILE A 911 5.44 4.79 -12.11
CA ILE A 911 5.45 6.16 -11.57
C ILE A 911 4.17 6.36 -10.76
N ILE A 912 4.33 6.85 -9.54
CA ILE A 912 3.27 7.15 -8.60
C ILE A 912 3.23 8.66 -8.39
N THR A 913 2.06 9.25 -8.54
CA THR A 913 1.76 10.64 -8.16
C THR A 913 0.49 10.69 -7.31
N ASP A 914 0.35 11.73 -6.50
CA ASP A 914 -0.78 11.84 -5.56
C ASP A 914 -2.11 12.12 -6.30
N GLU A 915 -2.07 12.82 -7.44
CA GLU A 915 -3.24 13.12 -8.28
C GLU A 915 -3.71 11.91 -9.12
N ASN A 916 -2.79 11.24 -9.80
CA ASN A 916 -3.10 10.24 -10.84
C ASN A 916 -2.92 8.79 -10.34
N GLY A 917 -2.42 8.61 -9.12
CA GLY A 917 -2.05 7.31 -8.58
C GLY A 917 -0.91 6.67 -9.37
N ILE A 918 -1.06 5.40 -9.74
CA ILE A 918 -0.02 4.60 -10.40
C ILE A 918 -0.20 4.56 -11.93
N ARG A 919 0.84 4.93 -12.67
CA ARG A 919 1.01 4.66 -14.10
C ARG A 919 2.22 3.77 -14.33
N SER A 920 2.12 2.84 -15.28
CA SER A 920 3.21 1.93 -15.62
C SER A 920 3.34 1.79 -17.13
N PHE A 921 4.58 1.67 -17.59
CA PHE A 921 4.97 1.70 -18.99
C PHE A 921 5.96 0.58 -19.29
N ARG A 922 6.12 0.27 -20.59
CA ARG A 922 7.19 -0.58 -21.12
C ARG A 922 8.07 0.25 -22.04
N VAL A 923 9.24 0.67 -21.55
CA VAL A 923 10.19 1.53 -22.25
C VAL A 923 11.27 0.71 -22.95
N GLY A 924 11.91 -0.19 -22.21
CA GLY A 924 13.06 -0.97 -22.64
C GLY A 924 12.73 -2.33 -23.27
N ALA A 925 13.78 -2.96 -23.79
CA ALA A 925 13.71 -4.33 -24.30
C ALA A 925 13.80 -5.35 -23.16
N GLN A 926 12.91 -6.35 -23.18
CA GLN A 926 13.00 -7.49 -22.26
C GLN A 926 13.99 -8.56 -22.75
N PHE A 927 14.60 -9.27 -21.81
CA PHE A 927 15.49 -10.40 -22.05
C PHE A 927 15.04 -11.63 -21.26
N PRO A 928 15.24 -12.86 -21.78
CA PRO A 928 14.92 -14.09 -21.07
C PRO A 928 15.89 -14.33 -19.90
N SER A 929 15.34 -14.84 -18.80
CA SER A 929 16.06 -15.24 -17.59
C SER A 929 15.51 -16.58 -17.08
N GLY A 930 16.34 -17.38 -16.41
CA GLY A 930 16.00 -18.71 -15.90
C GLY A 930 16.50 -19.87 -16.79
N GLN A 931 15.89 -21.04 -16.64
CA GLN A 931 16.29 -22.30 -17.27
C GLN A 931 15.13 -22.89 -18.09
N MET A 932 15.38 -23.09 -19.39
CA MET A 932 14.45 -23.74 -20.30
C MET A 932 15.20 -24.75 -21.19
N PRO A 933 14.64 -25.95 -21.46
CA PRO A 933 15.23 -26.88 -22.41
C PRO A 933 15.40 -26.23 -23.79
N TRP A 934 16.54 -26.46 -24.46
CA TRP A 934 16.90 -25.78 -25.70
C TRP A 934 15.82 -25.86 -26.80
N TYR A 935 15.14 -27.01 -26.90
CA TYR A 935 14.07 -27.21 -27.90
C TYR A 935 12.82 -26.37 -27.60
N MET A 936 12.45 -26.20 -26.32
CA MET A 936 11.38 -25.29 -25.93
C MET A 936 11.77 -23.83 -26.18
N MET A 937 13.03 -23.47 -25.92
CA MET A 937 13.54 -22.12 -26.18
C MET A 937 13.50 -21.78 -27.68
N VAL A 938 13.77 -22.74 -28.57
CA VAL A 938 13.57 -22.57 -30.03
C VAL A 938 12.10 -22.34 -30.38
N ILE A 939 11.17 -23.11 -29.79
CA ILE A 939 9.73 -22.96 -30.07
C ILE A 939 9.19 -21.63 -29.49
N TRP A 940 9.65 -21.23 -28.32
CA TRP A 940 9.33 -19.95 -27.68
C TRP A 940 9.86 -18.77 -28.49
N TYR A 941 11.12 -18.84 -28.95
CA TYR A 941 11.68 -17.81 -29.84
C TYR A 941 10.87 -17.75 -31.15
N ALA A 942 10.57 -18.90 -31.76
CA ALA A 942 9.73 -18.98 -32.94
C ALA A 942 8.34 -18.35 -32.75
N SER A 943 7.72 -18.47 -31.57
CA SER A 943 6.42 -17.84 -31.30
C SER A 943 6.50 -16.32 -31.16
N GLN A 944 7.59 -15.77 -30.59
CA GLN A 944 7.81 -14.32 -30.52
C GLN A 944 8.09 -13.68 -31.89
N HIS A 945 8.85 -14.37 -32.76
CA HIS A 945 9.22 -13.88 -34.09
C HIS A 945 8.30 -14.41 -35.21
N ALA A 946 7.02 -14.65 -34.91
CA ALA A 946 6.05 -15.22 -35.85
C ALA A 946 5.97 -14.46 -37.20
N VAL A 947 6.12 -13.14 -37.20
CA VAL A 947 6.13 -12.33 -38.44
C VAL A 947 7.42 -12.49 -39.23
N VAL A 948 8.58 -12.62 -38.57
CA VAL A 948 9.85 -12.92 -39.27
C VAL A 948 9.79 -14.32 -39.88
N LEU A 949 9.21 -15.30 -39.17
CA LEU A 949 8.96 -16.63 -39.73
C LEU A 949 7.97 -16.61 -40.89
N ALA A 950 6.91 -15.80 -40.84
CA ALA A 950 5.99 -15.62 -41.96
C ALA A 950 6.68 -14.99 -43.18
N LEU A 951 7.53 -13.97 -42.99
CA LEU A 951 8.33 -13.35 -44.05
C LEU A 951 9.36 -14.32 -44.64
N LEU A 952 10.03 -15.13 -43.81
CA LEU A 952 10.95 -16.17 -44.27
C LEU A 952 10.22 -17.29 -45.02
N ALA A 953 9.04 -17.69 -44.57
CA ALA A 953 8.20 -18.66 -45.27
C ALA A 953 7.71 -18.13 -46.63
N LEU A 954 7.29 -16.85 -46.68
CA LEU A 954 6.93 -16.17 -47.94
C LEU A 954 8.13 -16.09 -48.90
N LEU A 955 9.30 -15.66 -48.42
CA LEU A 955 10.52 -15.59 -49.22
C LEU A 955 10.97 -16.97 -49.71
N PHE A 956 10.88 -18.00 -48.87
CA PHE A 956 11.14 -19.39 -49.27
C PHE A 956 10.15 -19.86 -50.34
N SER A 957 8.85 -19.59 -50.18
CA SER A 957 7.83 -19.94 -51.17
C SER A 957 8.04 -19.21 -52.50
N LEU A 958 8.48 -17.94 -52.47
CA LEU A 958 8.83 -17.16 -53.64
C LEU A 958 10.05 -17.76 -54.37
N LEU A 959 11.11 -18.12 -53.64
CA LEU A 959 12.32 -18.73 -54.20
C LEU A 959 12.02 -20.10 -54.83
N VAL A 960 11.25 -20.95 -54.15
CA VAL A 960 10.80 -22.25 -54.69
C VAL A 960 9.91 -22.06 -55.92
N GLY A 961 8.97 -21.11 -55.89
CA GLY A 961 8.12 -20.77 -57.03
C GLY A 961 8.91 -20.28 -58.25
N LEU A 962 9.81 -19.30 -58.06
CA LEU A 962 10.67 -18.78 -59.12
C LEU A 962 11.60 -19.85 -59.70
N SER A 963 12.23 -20.66 -58.84
CA SER A 963 13.06 -21.80 -59.28
C SER A 963 12.25 -22.79 -60.13
N THR A 964 11.03 -23.11 -59.69
CA THR A 964 10.13 -24.02 -60.42
C THR A 964 9.73 -23.42 -61.77
N VAL A 965 9.43 -22.12 -61.86
CA VAL A 965 9.14 -21.42 -63.14
C VAL A 965 10.34 -21.45 -64.08
N VAL A 966 11.57 -21.24 -63.57
CA VAL A 966 12.80 -21.31 -64.38
C VAL A 966 13.04 -22.74 -64.89
N LEU A 967 12.86 -23.76 -64.05
CA LEU A 967 12.97 -25.16 -64.44
C LEU A 967 11.92 -25.55 -65.51
N LEU A 968 10.66 -25.13 -65.32
CA LEU A 968 9.58 -25.35 -66.29
C LEU A 968 9.84 -24.63 -67.62
N LYS A 969 10.31 -23.37 -67.61
CA LYS A 969 10.72 -22.65 -68.83
C LYS A 969 11.88 -23.35 -69.54
N ARG A 970 12.90 -23.82 -68.81
CA ARG A 970 14.04 -24.56 -69.37
C ARG A 970 13.60 -25.89 -69.99
N HIS A 971 12.66 -26.59 -69.36
CA HIS A 971 12.10 -27.83 -69.87
C HIS A 971 11.22 -27.61 -71.12
N ALA A 972 10.40 -26.56 -71.13
CA ALA A 972 9.64 -26.15 -72.30
C ALA A 972 10.54 -25.75 -73.48
N TRP A 973 11.63 -25.01 -73.22
CA TRP A 973 12.62 -24.66 -74.23
C TRP A 973 13.33 -25.89 -74.81
N LYS A 974 13.71 -26.87 -73.98
CA LYS A 974 14.25 -28.16 -74.46
C LYS A 974 13.26 -28.92 -75.36
N ARG A 975 11.95 -28.84 -75.10
CA ARG A 975 10.92 -29.44 -75.96
C ARG A 975 10.72 -28.70 -77.29
N LEU A 976 10.93 -27.39 -77.32
CA LEU A 976 10.75 -26.55 -78.51
C LEU A 976 11.99 -26.53 -79.43
N ASN A 977 13.19 -26.74 -78.88
CA ASN A 977 14.46 -26.79 -79.63
C ASN A 977 15.16 -28.16 -79.53
N PRO A 978 14.64 -29.25 -80.13
CA PRO A 978 15.18 -30.60 -79.97
C PRO A 978 16.48 -30.91 -80.76
N GLN A 979 17.10 -29.95 -81.45
CA GLN A 979 18.24 -30.21 -82.36
C GLN A 979 19.64 -30.05 -81.74
N ASN A 980 19.77 -29.71 -80.44
CA ASN A 980 21.08 -29.47 -79.79
C ASN A 980 21.25 -30.22 -78.45
N ASP A 981 21.25 -31.56 -78.48
CA ASP A 981 21.92 -32.36 -77.45
C ASP A 981 22.85 -33.38 -78.16
N PRO A 982 24.17 -33.15 -78.21
CA PRO A 982 25.11 -34.08 -78.83
C PRO A 982 25.29 -35.32 -77.96
N SER A 983 25.18 -36.50 -78.57
CA SER A 983 25.58 -37.75 -77.94
C SER A 983 27.10 -37.81 -77.76
N PRO A 984 27.55 -38.31 -76.60
CA PRO A 984 28.59 -39.32 -76.66
C PRO A 984 28.27 -40.45 -75.68
N GLY A 985 27.79 -41.56 -76.22
CA GLY A 985 28.13 -42.85 -75.62
C GLY A 985 29.47 -43.26 -76.19
N GLU A 986 30.52 -43.32 -75.38
CA GLU A 986 31.40 -44.50 -75.36
C GLU A 986 32.34 -44.54 -74.14
N LYS A 987 32.54 -45.78 -73.69
CA LYS A 987 33.25 -46.22 -72.50
C LYS A 987 34.76 -45.94 -72.57
N LYS A 988 35.36 -45.46 -71.47
CA LYS A 988 36.36 -46.22 -70.70
C LYS A 988 36.71 -45.54 -69.39
#